data_AF-A0A6L3F553-F1
#
_entry.id   AF-A0A6L3F553-F1
#
_cell.length_a   1.000
_cell.length_b   1.000
_cell.length_c   1.000
_cell.angle_alpha   90.00
_cell.angle_beta   90.00
_cell.angle_gamma   90.00
#
_symmetry.space_group_name_H-M   'P 1'
#
loop_
_entity.id
_entity.type
_entity.pdbx_description
1 polymer ?
#
loop_
_entity_poly.entity_id
_entity_poly.type
_entity_poly.pdbx_seq_one_letter_code
_entity_poly.pdbx_strand_id
1 'polypeptide(L)'
;QSINEARWVIPLAWAYDLIYNEMSEVERTAVSDQILRPAAERLMLNNEGRHNHQTWYNSGIGVMGFALGDKEYVWHALLKDDSSLGYQLDKSVTDDGMWYEGSMHYQFYVLRALLPLMEATHHAGFNVYENPAYKGLFDFMVTYADPALEMPTINDGRVVDLADSDRVTYYELAYTRLGDPRYVPILAESYRNGLNALLYGRSQLGEAVVPEWETQYYDGSDLVVLRSGEGEKSLQATLNYMGYQGGHSHADQLSLVLYGLGVPLFPDAGSIKYREPEQEGWFKQTLAHNSLVVDGVSQERADPGQVSQFVAADGGQIVSITHSDLYPGVFLTRTVLMNDDYLIDIFNADSAETHTYDWVYHNIGTFSTDDVDFQPAPVKPGESGGYEYLREVETAVFSEDWQGEWAITSSRKVGINVLGEPGTTYYSAKGPIAARTGDKMAEYPIPVLIARREMTGTQFVSIIQPYLDEADALQITAVSLADENGETIAPETTRAFQIERTGGTDLFVLGDKLGIKNSPDIDLNATWAWLSQADGELQWLMMNGAYAAGDGWTISQEDLDINKTPEGMGLYVEVAEPGRLIVHNIHRYVTHITVEGFMDSAAKIVEYTYDGEEIRDMPIKVNENGVVKFLAHPGVVYEIISE
;
A
#
# COMPACT_ATOMS: atom_id res chain seq x y z
N GLN A 1 30.83 4.32 -13.79
CA GLN A 1 30.15 5.20 -12.83
C GLN A 1 30.89 5.12 -11.50
N SER A 2 31.08 6.25 -10.80
CA SER A 2 31.88 6.35 -9.56
C SER A 2 31.36 5.46 -8.43
N ILE A 3 30.09 5.05 -8.46
CA ILE A 3 29.51 4.13 -7.47
C ILE A 3 30.22 2.78 -7.42
N ASN A 4 30.71 2.30 -8.57
CA ASN A 4 31.47 1.06 -8.63
C ASN A 4 32.88 1.25 -8.03
N GLU A 5 33.46 2.44 -8.12
CA GLU A 5 34.75 2.76 -7.47
C GLU A 5 34.60 2.74 -5.95
N ALA A 6 33.52 3.33 -5.41
CA ALA A 6 33.20 3.27 -3.99
C ALA A 6 33.02 1.83 -3.49
N ARG A 7 32.23 1.02 -4.21
CA ARG A 7 32.03 -0.39 -3.88
C ARG A 7 33.32 -1.22 -3.95
N TRP A 8 34.23 -0.86 -4.87
CA TRP A 8 35.53 -1.53 -5.03
C TRP A 8 36.50 -1.19 -3.90
N VAL A 9 36.55 0.08 -3.46
CA VAL A 9 37.56 0.52 -2.50
C VAL A 9 37.25 0.14 -1.06
N ILE A 10 35.97 -0.03 -0.69
CA ILE A 10 35.54 -0.45 0.66
C ILE A 10 36.25 -1.75 1.12
N PRO A 11 36.17 -2.89 0.40
CA PRO A 11 36.86 -4.11 0.83
C PRO A 11 38.38 -3.98 0.79
N LEU A 12 38.96 -3.11 -0.04
CA LEU A 12 40.40 -2.86 -0.06
C LEU A 12 40.87 -2.09 1.19
N ALA A 13 40.10 -1.09 1.63
CA ALA A 13 40.37 -0.36 2.86
C ALA A 13 40.31 -1.28 4.07
N TRP A 14 39.31 -2.18 4.13
CA TRP A 14 39.23 -3.21 5.17
C TRP A 14 40.42 -4.17 5.15
N ALA A 15 40.82 -4.65 3.96
CA ALA A 15 41.98 -5.53 3.84
C ALA A 15 43.26 -4.83 4.32
N TYR A 16 43.46 -3.56 3.93
CA TYR A 16 44.58 -2.74 4.38
C TYR A 16 44.62 -2.58 5.90
N ASP A 17 43.47 -2.29 6.54
CA ASP A 17 43.37 -2.19 8.00
C ASP A 17 43.72 -3.52 8.69
N LEU A 18 43.17 -4.64 8.20
CA LEU A 18 43.40 -5.98 8.76
C LEU A 18 44.87 -6.42 8.72
N ILE A 19 45.61 -6.08 7.65
CA ILE A 19 47.01 -6.49 7.48
C ILE A 19 48.00 -5.37 7.78
N TYR A 20 47.53 -4.20 8.25
CA TYR A 20 48.35 -2.99 8.41
C TYR A 20 49.65 -3.30 9.16
N ASN A 21 49.54 -3.98 10.31
CA ASN A 21 50.68 -4.29 11.17
C ASN A 21 51.69 -5.28 10.56
N GLU A 22 51.28 -6.07 9.57
CA GLU A 22 52.14 -7.04 8.87
C GLU A 22 52.86 -6.42 7.65
N MET A 23 52.38 -5.28 7.16
CA MET A 23 53.00 -4.55 6.04
C MET A 23 54.21 -3.75 6.50
N SER A 24 55.23 -3.66 5.64
CA SER A 24 56.33 -2.71 5.79
C SER A 24 55.87 -1.26 5.57
N GLU A 25 56.65 -0.30 6.05
CA GLU A 25 56.38 1.13 5.83
C GLU A 25 56.26 1.47 4.33
N VAL A 26 57.13 0.91 3.49
CA VAL A 26 57.11 1.12 2.04
C VAL A 26 55.81 0.60 1.41
N GLU A 27 55.34 -0.57 1.83
CA GLU A 27 54.07 -1.14 1.35
C GLU A 27 52.88 -0.32 1.83
N ARG A 28 52.89 0.14 3.09
CA ARG A 28 51.84 1.00 3.64
C ARG A 28 51.74 2.31 2.87
N THR A 29 52.87 2.97 2.64
CA THR A 29 52.95 4.21 1.85
C THR A 29 52.51 3.99 0.40
N ALA A 30 52.86 2.86 -0.21
CA ALA A 30 52.42 2.55 -1.57
C ALA A 30 50.90 2.41 -1.64
N VAL A 31 50.28 1.68 -0.71
CA VAL A 31 48.82 1.51 -0.67
C VAL A 31 48.11 2.82 -0.33
N SER A 32 48.60 3.59 0.66
CA SER A 32 47.99 4.86 1.04
C SER A 32 48.04 5.87 -0.10
N ASP A 33 49.20 6.07 -0.72
CA ASP A 33 49.45 7.22 -1.59
C ASP A 33 49.12 6.93 -3.06
N GLN A 34 49.10 5.66 -3.46
CA GLN A 34 48.84 5.28 -4.86
C GLN A 34 47.44 4.67 -5.07
N ILE A 35 46.76 4.25 -4.00
CA ILE A 35 45.44 3.61 -4.10
C ILE A 35 44.40 4.37 -3.28
N LEU A 36 44.54 4.41 -1.95
CA LEU A 36 43.46 4.89 -1.08
C LEU A 36 43.23 6.41 -1.19
N ARG A 37 44.27 7.24 -1.07
CA ARG A 37 44.12 8.71 -1.19
C ARG A 37 43.60 9.14 -2.56
N PRO A 38 44.17 8.67 -3.69
CA PRO A 38 43.65 9.03 -5.00
C PRO A 38 42.19 8.60 -5.21
N ALA A 39 41.79 7.43 -4.70
CA ALA A 39 40.41 6.98 -4.76
C ALA A 39 39.47 7.85 -3.91
N ALA A 40 39.87 8.20 -2.68
CA ALA A 40 39.10 9.09 -1.81
C ALA A 40 38.88 10.46 -2.45
N GLU A 41 39.96 11.09 -2.92
CA GLU A 41 39.91 12.37 -3.61
C GLU A 41 39.04 12.31 -4.86
N ARG A 42 39.08 11.21 -5.61
CA ARG A 42 38.21 11.01 -6.77
C ARG A 42 36.74 10.91 -6.40
N LEU A 43 36.42 10.18 -5.33
CA LEU A 43 35.05 10.05 -4.83
C LEU A 43 34.51 11.40 -4.32
N MET A 44 35.34 12.19 -3.62
CA MET A 44 34.99 13.52 -3.10
C MET A 44 34.66 14.56 -4.20
N LEU A 45 35.00 14.30 -5.46
CA LEU A 45 34.57 15.15 -6.58
C LEU A 45 33.09 14.98 -6.94
N ASN A 46 32.43 13.93 -6.43
CA ASN A 46 31.02 13.67 -6.67
C ASN A 46 30.19 14.26 -5.51
N ASN A 47 29.04 14.85 -5.83
CA ASN A 47 28.06 15.30 -4.86
C ASN A 47 26.67 15.17 -5.48
N GLU A 48 25.96 14.11 -5.11
CA GLU A 48 24.60 13.84 -5.60
C GLU A 48 23.52 14.38 -4.63
N GLY A 49 23.93 15.05 -3.54
CA GLY A 49 23.01 15.50 -2.49
C GLY A 49 22.28 14.32 -1.84
N ARG A 50 20.95 14.39 -1.78
CA ARG A 50 20.05 13.31 -1.34
C ARG A 50 19.97 12.25 -2.45
N HIS A 51 20.68 11.13 -2.29
CA HIS A 51 20.72 10.05 -3.29
C HIS A 51 21.42 8.77 -2.77
N ASN A 52 20.96 7.58 -3.19
CA ASN A 52 21.60 6.31 -2.80
C ASN A 52 23.09 6.22 -3.21
N HIS A 53 23.46 6.78 -4.36
CA HIS A 53 24.87 6.86 -4.80
C HIS A 53 25.75 7.65 -3.83
N GLN A 54 25.24 8.76 -3.26
CA GLN A 54 26.01 9.56 -2.31
C GLN A 54 26.32 8.76 -1.05
N THR A 55 25.39 7.91 -0.60
CA THR A 55 25.61 6.99 0.52
C THR A 55 26.80 6.06 0.28
N TRP A 56 26.95 5.55 -0.95
CA TRP A 56 28.14 4.77 -1.34
C TRP A 56 29.42 5.61 -1.34
N TYR A 57 29.38 6.83 -1.86
CA TYR A 57 30.54 7.72 -1.86
C TYR A 57 31.01 8.03 -0.44
N ASN A 58 30.08 8.42 0.43
CA ASN A 58 30.35 8.65 1.85
C ASN A 58 30.98 7.42 2.49
N SER A 59 30.44 6.22 2.19
CA SER A 59 30.96 4.97 2.73
C SER A 59 32.41 4.72 2.31
N GLY A 60 32.69 4.80 1.01
CA GLY A 60 34.05 4.64 0.48
C GLY A 60 35.04 5.67 1.05
N ILE A 61 34.66 6.95 1.04
CA ILE A 61 35.49 8.05 1.57
C ILE A 61 35.76 7.85 3.07
N GLY A 62 34.72 7.54 3.85
CA GLY A 62 34.83 7.44 5.29
C GLY A 62 35.64 6.24 5.76
N VAL A 63 35.44 5.04 5.18
CA VAL A 63 36.26 3.87 5.56
C VAL A 63 37.74 4.06 5.22
N MET A 64 38.05 4.74 4.10
CA MET A 64 39.43 5.13 3.79
C MET A 64 39.95 6.19 4.77
N GLY A 65 39.13 7.17 5.14
CA GLY A 65 39.46 8.17 6.15
C GLY A 65 39.84 7.54 7.48
N PHE A 66 39.05 6.60 7.97
CA PHE A 66 39.37 5.86 9.20
C PHE A 66 40.65 5.02 9.06
N ALA A 67 40.79 4.25 7.98
CA ALA A 67 41.97 3.41 7.75
C ALA A 67 43.28 4.22 7.61
N LEU A 68 43.20 5.45 7.09
CA LEU A 68 44.34 6.37 6.93
C LEU A 68 44.57 7.30 8.13
N GLY A 69 43.62 7.37 9.08
CA GLY A 69 43.61 8.38 10.13
C GLY A 69 43.40 9.81 9.60
N ASP A 70 42.76 9.96 8.43
CA ASP A 70 42.55 11.24 7.77
C ASP A 70 41.24 11.91 8.20
N LYS A 71 41.36 12.99 8.96
CA LYS A 71 40.21 13.69 9.55
C LYS A 71 39.36 14.43 8.53
N GLU A 72 39.94 14.86 7.41
CA GLU A 72 39.18 15.57 6.37
C GLU A 72 38.22 14.61 5.68
N TYR A 73 38.69 13.40 5.34
CA TYR A 73 37.85 12.37 4.74
C TYR A 73 36.76 11.89 5.70
N VAL A 74 37.09 11.71 6.99
CA VAL A 74 36.10 11.36 8.02
C VAL A 74 35.04 12.45 8.17
N TRP A 75 35.45 13.73 8.25
CA TRP A 75 34.50 14.84 8.31
C TRP A 75 33.63 14.90 7.05
N HIS A 76 34.21 14.75 5.87
CA HIS A 76 33.48 14.77 4.61
C HIS A 76 32.40 13.69 4.56
N ALA A 77 32.74 12.46 4.95
CA ALA A 77 31.83 11.33 4.94
C ALA A 77 30.72 11.43 6.01
N LEU A 78 31.01 12.01 7.18
CA LEU A 78 30.09 11.98 8.32
C LEU A 78 29.28 13.25 8.55
N LEU A 79 29.86 14.41 8.26
CA LEU A 79 29.38 15.71 8.76
C LEU A 79 29.26 16.81 7.70
N LYS A 80 29.66 16.58 6.45
CA LYS A 80 29.43 17.53 5.35
C LYS A 80 27.93 17.85 5.20
N ASP A 81 27.60 19.13 5.26
CA ASP A 81 26.24 19.65 5.49
C ASP A 81 25.20 19.30 4.41
N ASP A 82 25.63 18.96 3.20
CA ASP A 82 24.77 18.81 2.02
C ASP A 82 24.78 17.39 1.43
N SER A 83 25.57 16.46 1.98
CA SER A 83 25.72 15.14 1.37
C SER A 83 26.17 14.00 2.28
N SER A 84 26.63 14.25 3.50
CA SER A 84 27.23 13.25 4.40
C SER A 84 26.27 12.17 4.92
N LEU A 85 26.78 11.19 5.68
CA LEU A 85 25.98 10.21 6.42
C LEU A 85 24.89 10.88 7.26
N GLY A 86 25.24 11.93 8.03
CA GLY A 86 24.29 12.67 8.84
C GLY A 86 23.19 13.30 7.98
N TYR A 87 23.56 13.91 6.85
CA TYR A 87 22.61 14.45 5.89
C TYR A 87 21.71 13.37 5.28
N GLN A 88 22.25 12.21 4.89
CA GLN A 88 21.44 11.14 4.30
C GLN A 88 20.42 10.62 5.32
N LEU A 89 20.83 10.33 6.55
CA LEU A 89 19.92 9.86 7.60
C LEU A 89 18.85 10.90 7.96
N ASP A 90 19.19 12.19 7.94
CA ASP A 90 18.25 13.29 8.26
C ASP A 90 17.29 13.63 7.11
N LYS A 91 17.74 13.53 5.85
CA LYS A 91 16.97 14.02 4.69
C LYS A 91 16.40 12.95 3.79
N SER A 92 16.86 11.71 3.91
CA SER A 92 16.58 10.66 2.93
C SER A 92 15.75 9.51 3.48
N VAL A 93 15.46 9.52 4.78
CA VAL A 93 14.56 8.58 5.45
C VAL A 93 13.29 9.35 5.80
N THR A 94 12.13 8.79 5.48
CA THR A 94 10.83 9.36 5.87
C THR A 94 10.61 9.23 7.37
N ASP A 95 9.64 9.95 7.91
CA ASP A 95 9.31 9.87 9.34
C ASP A 95 8.87 8.45 9.76
N ASP A 96 8.28 7.69 8.84
CA ASP A 96 7.91 6.28 9.03
C ASP A 96 9.07 5.30 8.86
N GLY A 97 10.23 5.76 8.38
CA GLY A 97 11.44 4.96 8.24
C GLY A 97 11.73 4.41 6.85
N MET A 98 10.98 4.82 5.81
CA MET A 98 11.25 4.40 4.44
C MET A 98 12.37 5.21 3.79
N TRP A 99 13.19 4.58 2.96
CA TRP A 99 14.10 5.33 2.07
C TRP A 99 13.31 6.05 0.98
N TYR A 100 13.58 7.34 0.80
CA TYR A 100 12.76 8.24 -0.01
C TYR A 100 12.61 7.86 -1.49
N GLU A 101 13.51 7.05 -2.06
CA GLU A 101 13.38 6.62 -3.46
C GLU A 101 12.22 5.63 -3.68
N GLY A 102 11.41 5.37 -2.65
CA GLY A 102 10.11 4.71 -2.80
C GLY A 102 10.23 3.21 -3.09
N SER A 103 11.39 2.59 -2.89
CA SER A 103 11.64 1.19 -3.24
C SER A 103 12.30 0.41 -2.11
N MET A 104 11.73 -0.74 -1.79
CA MET A 104 12.29 -1.70 -0.82
C MET A 104 13.62 -2.29 -1.30
N HIS A 105 13.81 -2.44 -2.61
CA HIS A 105 15.11 -2.85 -3.14
C HIS A 105 16.19 -1.80 -2.83
N TYR A 106 15.86 -0.53 -3.03
CA TYR A 106 16.80 0.57 -2.77
C TYR A 106 17.02 0.85 -1.29
N GLN A 107 16.04 0.58 -0.43
CA GLN A 107 16.23 0.55 1.02
C GLN A 107 17.34 -0.43 1.45
N PHE A 108 17.31 -1.66 0.94
CA PHE A 108 18.42 -2.61 1.19
C PHE A 108 19.72 -2.20 0.50
N TYR A 109 19.64 -1.57 -0.67
CA TYR A 109 20.82 -1.05 -1.37
C TYR A 109 21.55 0.02 -0.55
N VAL A 110 20.82 0.91 0.14
CA VAL A 110 21.42 1.90 1.03
C VAL A 110 21.87 1.31 2.35
N LEU A 111 21.14 0.36 2.95
CA LEU A 111 21.60 -0.35 4.15
C LEU A 111 22.96 -1.02 3.91
N ARG A 112 23.15 -1.61 2.73
CA ARG A 112 24.44 -2.16 2.29
C ARG A 112 25.54 -1.10 2.21
N ALA A 113 25.22 0.09 1.72
CA ALA A 113 26.16 1.21 1.62
C ALA A 113 26.52 1.79 2.99
N LEU A 114 25.54 1.89 3.90
CA LEU A 114 25.70 2.45 5.24
C LEU A 114 26.58 1.56 6.12
N LEU A 115 26.39 0.24 6.07
CA LEU A 115 27.00 -0.71 7.00
C LEU A 115 28.52 -0.51 7.19
N PRO A 116 29.37 -0.41 6.14
CA PRO A 116 30.80 -0.25 6.34
C PRO A 116 31.20 1.03 7.07
N LEU A 117 30.52 2.13 6.77
CA LEU A 117 30.80 3.42 7.40
C LEU A 117 30.32 3.44 8.84
N MET A 118 29.13 2.90 9.10
CA MET A 118 28.54 2.81 10.43
C MET A 118 29.45 2.00 11.36
N GLU A 119 29.92 0.83 10.93
CA GLU A 119 30.81 -0.01 11.73
C GLU A 119 32.19 0.63 11.96
N ALA A 120 32.80 1.22 10.92
CA ALA A 120 34.07 1.94 11.09
C ALA A 120 33.94 3.10 12.08
N THR A 121 32.83 3.83 12.01
CA THR A 121 32.53 4.96 12.89
C THR A 121 32.28 4.49 14.33
N HIS A 122 31.54 3.38 14.50
CA HIS A 122 31.30 2.76 15.80
C HIS A 122 32.59 2.28 16.47
N HIS A 123 33.46 1.58 15.74
CA HIS A 123 34.75 1.12 16.26
C HIS A 123 35.73 2.26 16.55
N ALA A 124 35.58 3.41 15.90
CA ALA A 124 36.30 4.64 16.25
C ALA A 124 35.77 5.33 17.54
N GLY A 125 34.73 4.76 18.17
CA GLY A 125 34.20 5.23 19.46
C GLY A 125 33.05 6.24 19.35
N PHE A 126 32.50 6.46 18.15
CA PHE A 126 31.33 7.34 17.96
C PHE A 126 30.04 6.53 18.00
N ASN A 127 28.98 7.13 18.54
CA ASN A 127 27.67 6.51 18.53
C ASN A 127 26.89 6.91 17.29
N VAL A 128 26.66 5.96 16.38
CA VAL A 128 25.89 6.16 15.15
C VAL A 128 24.60 5.34 15.13
N TYR A 129 24.50 4.30 15.95
CA TYR A 129 23.35 3.38 15.96
C TYR A 129 22.16 3.91 16.75
N GLU A 130 22.35 4.88 17.64
CA GLU A 130 21.25 5.58 18.33
C GLU A 130 20.48 6.55 17.41
N ASN A 131 20.84 6.66 16.12
CA ASN A 131 20.10 7.50 15.19
C ASN A 131 18.72 6.85 14.86
N PRO A 132 17.60 7.53 15.15
CA PRO A 132 16.26 6.98 14.95
C PRO A 132 15.95 6.70 13.47
N ALA A 133 16.46 7.49 12.53
CA ALA A 133 16.26 7.25 11.11
C ALA A 133 16.95 5.95 10.64
N TYR A 134 18.13 5.63 11.18
CA TYR A 134 18.79 4.36 10.87
C TYR A 134 17.98 3.17 11.38
N LYS A 135 17.40 3.29 12.58
CA LYS A 135 16.49 2.27 13.12
C LYS A 135 15.19 2.19 12.32
N GLY A 136 14.63 3.32 11.92
CA GLY A 136 13.44 3.43 11.09
C GLY A 136 13.54 2.63 9.79
N LEU A 137 14.71 2.61 9.15
CA LEU A 137 14.96 1.78 7.95
C LEU A 137 14.69 0.29 8.17
N PHE A 138 14.80 -0.22 9.40
CA PHE A 138 14.47 -1.61 9.72
C PHE A 138 13.05 -1.74 10.26
N ASP A 139 12.64 -0.85 11.17
CA ASP A 139 11.31 -0.86 11.78
C ASP A 139 10.20 -0.81 10.71
N PHE A 140 10.36 0.08 9.71
CA PHE A 140 9.42 0.20 8.59
C PHE A 140 9.20 -1.15 7.88
N MET A 141 10.28 -1.88 7.58
CA MET A 141 10.17 -3.13 6.83
C MET A 141 9.47 -4.23 7.64
N VAL A 142 9.67 -4.24 8.96
CA VAL A 142 9.01 -5.19 9.87
C VAL A 142 7.50 -4.99 9.89
N THR A 143 7.03 -3.74 9.87
CA THR A 143 5.60 -3.41 9.89
C THR A 143 4.98 -3.36 8.50
N TYR A 144 5.78 -3.24 7.43
CA TYR A 144 5.31 -3.16 6.04
C TYR A 144 5.17 -4.54 5.37
N ALA A 145 5.98 -5.52 5.77
CA ALA A 145 5.92 -6.87 5.25
C ALA A 145 4.57 -7.55 5.52
N ASP A 146 4.22 -8.49 4.63
CA ASP A 146 3.15 -9.44 4.84
C ASP A 146 3.57 -10.54 5.85
N PRO A 147 2.64 -11.43 6.29
CA PRO A 147 2.94 -12.49 7.26
C PRO A 147 3.94 -13.53 6.76
N ALA A 148 4.19 -13.60 5.45
CA ALA A 148 5.22 -14.43 4.85
C ALA A 148 6.59 -13.70 4.79
N LEU A 149 6.69 -12.52 5.40
CA LEU A 149 7.88 -11.65 5.40
C LEU A 149 8.25 -11.13 4.01
N GLU A 150 7.35 -11.20 3.04
CA GLU A 150 7.52 -10.56 1.74
C GLU A 150 6.97 -9.13 1.78
N MET A 151 7.54 -8.23 1.00
CA MET A 151 7.09 -6.84 0.92
C MET A 151 6.48 -6.54 -0.46
N PRO A 152 5.38 -5.76 -0.51
CA PRO A 152 4.85 -5.24 -1.76
C PRO A 152 5.96 -4.53 -2.56
N THR A 153 6.08 -4.88 -3.85
CA THR A 153 7.18 -4.43 -4.71
C THR A 153 6.77 -3.19 -5.49
N ILE A 154 6.81 -2.03 -4.86
CA ILE A 154 6.53 -0.75 -5.53
C ILE A 154 7.83 -0.17 -6.09
N ASN A 155 7.74 0.51 -7.24
CA ASN A 155 8.85 1.15 -7.94
C ASN A 155 9.96 0.16 -8.36
N ASP A 156 11.15 0.68 -8.69
CA ASP A 156 12.27 -0.17 -9.12
C ASP A 156 12.68 -1.18 -8.04
N GLY A 157 12.34 -2.44 -8.23
CA GLY A 157 12.82 -3.52 -7.40
C GLY A 157 12.33 -4.89 -7.85
N ARG A 158 12.95 -5.91 -7.26
CA ARG A 158 12.40 -7.27 -7.22
C ARG A 158 11.68 -7.46 -5.89
N VAL A 159 10.81 -8.47 -5.83
CA VAL A 159 10.23 -8.96 -4.57
C VAL A 159 11.31 -9.10 -3.51
N VAL A 160 11.06 -8.50 -2.36
CA VAL A 160 11.93 -8.57 -1.20
C VAL A 160 11.28 -9.46 -0.17
N ASP A 161 11.95 -10.57 0.12
CA ASP A 161 11.68 -11.45 1.25
C ASP A 161 12.69 -11.10 2.35
N LEU A 162 12.24 -10.74 3.55
CA LEU A 162 13.16 -10.36 4.64
C LEU A 162 14.00 -11.54 5.12
N ALA A 163 13.51 -12.77 4.96
CA ALA A 163 14.19 -13.99 5.36
C ALA A 163 15.27 -14.43 4.35
N ASP A 164 15.28 -13.88 3.13
CA ASP A 164 16.30 -14.17 2.11
C ASP A 164 17.71 -13.89 2.65
N SER A 165 18.68 -14.76 2.29
CA SER A 165 20.07 -14.66 2.76
C SER A 165 20.76 -13.33 2.40
N ASP A 166 20.36 -12.69 1.29
CA ASP A 166 20.90 -11.39 0.86
C ASP A 166 20.16 -10.18 1.46
N ARG A 167 19.21 -10.43 2.38
CA ARG A 167 18.42 -9.43 3.14
C ARG A 167 18.65 -9.58 4.64
N VAL A 168 18.47 -10.78 5.19
CA VAL A 168 18.67 -11.06 6.63
C VAL A 168 20.08 -10.71 7.13
N THR A 169 21.08 -10.76 6.25
CA THR A 169 22.47 -10.40 6.58
C THR A 169 22.61 -8.99 7.18
N TYR A 170 21.69 -8.06 6.91
CA TYR A 170 21.69 -6.73 7.52
C TYR A 170 20.99 -6.72 8.88
N TYR A 171 19.99 -7.57 9.08
CA TYR A 171 19.35 -7.78 10.39
C TYR A 171 20.28 -8.42 11.41
N GLU A 172 21.29 -9.20 10.99
CA GLU A 172 22.33 -9.72 11.90
C GLU A 172 23.02 -8.58 12.67
N LEU A 173 23.45 -7.56 11.93
CA LEU A 173 24.11 -6.41 12.53
C LEU A 173 23.11 -5.53 13.27
N ALA A 174 21.95 -5.26 12.66
CA ALA A 174 20.92 -4.43 13.27
C ALA A 174 20.47 -5.00 14.62
N TYR A 175 20.19 -6.29 14.71
CA TYR A 175 19.82 -6.93 15.98
C TYR A 175 20.96 -6.89 17.00
N THR A 176 22.21 -7.11 16.58
CA THR A 176 23.35 -7.04 17.49
C THR A 176 23.56 -5.65 18.07
N ARG A 177 23.37 -4.59 17.27
CA ARG A 177 23.60 -3.20 17.65
C ARG A 177 22.40 -2.53 18.32
N LEU A 178 21.19 -2.77 17.81
CA LEU A 178 19.95 -2.12 18.22
C LEU A 178 19.16 -2.94 19.25
N GLY A 179 19.34 -4.28 19.27
CA GLY A 179 18.74 -5.16 20.27
C GLY A 179 17.22 -5.30 20.19
N ASP A 180 16.58 -4.88 19.08
CA ASP A 180 15.13 -4.90 18.96
C ASP A 180 14.61 -6.35 18.81
N PRO A 181 13.77 -6.85 19.75
CA PRO A 181 13.25 -8.21 19.69
C PRO A 181 12.30 -8.45 18.50
N ARG A 182 11.79 -7.40 17.86
CA ARG A 182 10.96 -7.50 16.65
C ARG A 182 11.73 -8.00 15.43
N TYR A 183 13.06 -7.97 15.45
CA TYR A 183 13.90 -8.52 14.38
C TYR A 183 14.15 -10.03 14.52
N VAL A 184 13.85 -10.61 15.69
CA VAL A 184 14.10 -12.02 15.97
C VAL A 184 13.28 -12.95 15.07
N PRO A 185 11.98 -12.73 14.78
CA PRO A 185 11.23 -13.58 13.85
C PRO A 185 11.91 -13.74 12.49
N ILE A 186 12.39 -12.65 11.90
CA ILE A 186 13.11 -12.66 10.63
C ILE A 186 14.38 -13.51 10.74
N LEU A 187 15.19 -13.27 11.76
CA LEU A 187 16.42 -14.04 11.99
C LEU A 187 16.13 -15.53 12.25
N ALA A 188 15.04 -15.86 12.93
CA ALA A 188 14.69 -17.23 13.28
C ALA A 188 14.26 -18.07 12.06
N GLU A 189 13.54 -17.46 11.11
CA GLU A 189 13.09 -18.10 9.87
C GLU A 189 14.18 -18.19 8.78
N SER A 190 15.28 -17.44 8.94
CA SER A 190 16.34 -17.36 7.93
C SER A 190 17.45 -18.41 8.05
N TYR A 191 18.07 -18.70 6.90
CA TYR A 191 19.35 -19.39 6.85
C TYR A 191 20.54 -18.43 7.05
N ARG A 192 21.05 -18.38 8.29
CA ARG A 192 22.06 -17.42 8.78
C ARG A 192 23.52 -17.87 8.54
N ASN A 193 23.94 -17.93 7.28
CA ASN A 193 25.27 -18.44 6.89
C ASN A 193 26.20 -17.40 6.23
N GLY A 194 25.79 -16.14 6.16
CA GLY A 194 26.54 -15.05 5.53
C GLY A 194 27.70 -14.51 6.36
N LEU A 195 28.50 -13.63 5.75
CA LEU A 195 29.65 -13.01 6.42
C LEU A 195 29.24 -12.20 7.67
N ASN A 196 28.15 -11.43 7.60
CA ASN A 196 27.70 -10.66 8.76
C ASN A 196 27.17 -11.55 9.89
N ALA A 197 26.57 -12.70 9.56
CA ALA A 197 26.18 -13.68 10.56
C ALA A 197 27.41 -14.23 11.31
N LEU A 198 28.51 -14.48 10.60
CA LEU A 198 29.79 -14.89 11.20
C LEU A 198 30.44 -13.80 12.06
N LEU A 199 30.46 -12.56 11.56
CA LEU A 199 31.17 -11.46 12.22
C LEU A 199 30.38 -10.84 13.38
N TYR A 200 29.06 -10.69 13.22
CA TYR A 200 28.21 -9.90 14.11
C TYR A 200 27.03 -10.69 14.67
N GLY A 201 26.67 -11.83 14.07
CA GLY A 201 25.48 -12.57 14.44
C GLY A 201 25.55 -13.13 15.86
N ARG A 202 24.39 -13.15 16.54
CA ARG A 202 24.25 -13.80 17.85
C ARG A 202 23.93 -15.27 17.71
N SER A 203 24.71 -16.14 18.35
CA SER A 203 24.50 -17.60 18.33
C SER A 203 23.22 -18.01 19.06
N GLN A 204 22.78 -17.24 20.04
CA GLN A 204 21.50 -17.39 20.73
C GLN A 204 20.68 -16.12 20.50
N LEU A 205 19.51 -16.29 19.89
CA LEU A 205 18.53 -15.21 19.75
C LEU A 205 17.75 -15.06 21.05
N GLY A 206 17.32 -13.83 21.35
CA GLY A 206 16.44 -13.55 22.47
C GLY A 206 15.00 -13.99 22.21
N GLU A 207 14.10 -13.59 23.10
CA GLU A 207 12.66 -13.79 22.91
C GLU A 207 12.17 -12.96 21.71
N ALA A 208 11.37 -13.60 20.86
CA ALA A 208 10.78 -12.97 19.70
C ALA A 208 9.56 -12.14 20.12
N VAL A 209 9.47 -10.93 19.58
CA VAL A 209 8.25 -10.12 19.63
C VAL A 209 7.73 -10.03 18.21
N VAL A 210 6.52 -10.50 17.95
CA VAL A 210 5.85 -10.31 16.66
C VAL A 210 5.02 -9.03 16.82
N PRO A 211 5.31 -7.96 16.05
CA PRO A 211 4.47 -6.77 16.07
C PRO A 211 3.05 -7.12 15.62
N GLU A 212 2.07 -6.37 16.14
CA GLU A 212 0.68 -6.49 15.70
C GLU A 212 0.58 -6.16 14.20
N TRP A 213 -0.17 -7.00 13.47
CA TRP A 213 -0.27 -6.94 12.03
C TRP A 213 -1.52 -6.17 11.63
N GLU A 214 -1.48 -4.88 11.89
CA GLU A 214 -2.63 -3.98 11.77
C GLU A 214 -2.53 -3.11 10.52
N THR A 215 -3.67 -2.53 10.13
CA THR A 215 -3.73 -1.51 9.09
C THR A 215 -2.82 -0.33 9.42
N GLN A 216 -2.05 0.12 8.43
CA GLN A 216 -1.06 1.19 8.58
C GLN A 216 -1.32 2.31 7.58
N TYR A 217 -1.29 3.54 8.09
CA TYR A 217 -1.24 4.75 7.29
C TYR A 217 0.15 5.38 7.44
N TYR A 218 1.02 5.12 6.46
CA TYR A 218 2.40 5.63 6.45
C TYR A 218 2.40 7.02 5.82
N ASP A 219 1.96 8.03 6.59
CA ASP A 219 1.80 9.42 6.15
C ASP A 219 3.10 10.04 5.63
N GLY A 220 4.24 9.74 6.26
CA GLY A 220 5.55 10.23 5.82
C GLY A 220 6.08 9.53 4.56
N SER A 221 5.53 8.35 4.23
CA SER A 221 5.88 7.56 3.05
C SER A 221 4.83 7.57 1.95
N ASP A 222 3.69 8.23 2.16
CA ASP A 222 2.60 8.27 1.20
C ASP A 222 2.12 6.87 0.74
N LEU A 223 1.92 5.97 1.71
CA LEU A 223 1.37 4.61 1.53
C LEU A 223 0.26 4.29 2.53
N VAL A 224 -0.74 3.54 2.06
CA VAL A 224 -1.75 2.94 2.93
C VAL A 224 -1.69 1.43 2.77
N VAL A 225 -1.70 0.71 3.89
CA VAL A 225 -1.74 -0.74 3.94
C VAL A 225 -2.94 -1.15 4.77
N LEU A 226 -3.99 -1.67 4.13
CA LEU A 226 -5.13 -2.28 4.80
C LEU A 226 -4.81 -3.74 5.13
N ARG A 227 -5.24 -4.24 6.29
CA ARG A 227 -5.00 -5.61 6.76
C ARG A 227 -6.19 -6.19 7.51
N SER A 228 -6.54 -7.41 7.16
CA SER A 228 -7.64 -8.15 7.77
C SER A 228 -7.33 -9.65 7.82
N GLY A 229 -8.06 -10.38 8.65
CA GLY A 229 -7.94 -11.83 8.79
C GLY A 229 -6.65 -12.33 9.43
N GLU A 230 -6.65 -13.63 9.73
CA GLU A 230 -5.54 -14.33 10.40
C GLU A 230 -5.08 -15.58 9.61
N GLY A 231 -3.81 -15.93 9.78
CA GLY A 231 -3.24 -17.17 9.25
C GLY A 231 -3.29 -17.24 7.72
N GLU A 232 -3.83 -18.34 7.17
CA GLU A 232 -3.96 -18.48 5.71
C GLU A 232 -5.03 -17.56 5.09
N LYS A 233 -5.90 -16.95 5.90
CA LYS A 233 -6.92 -15.99 5.46
C LYS A 233 -6.46 -14.53 5.57
N SER A 234 -5.25 -14.28 6.05
CA SER A 234 -4.69 -12.92 6.13
C SER A 234 -4.70 -12.24 4.75
N LEU A 235 -5.30 -11.06 4.69
CA LEU A 235 -5.36 -10.19 3.52
C LEU A 235 -4.58 -8.91 3.79
N GLN A 236 -3.78 -8.48 2.82
CA GLN A 236 -3.10 -7.18 2.88
C GLN A 236 -3.19 -6.47 1.53
N ALA A 237 -3.83 -5.30 1.53
CA ALA A 237 -3.97 -4.43 0.38
C ALA A 237 -3.08 -3.20 0.54
N THR A 238 -2.10 -3.02 -0.34
CA THR A 238 -1.19 -1.87 -0.33
C THR A 238 -1.51 -0.93 -1.47
N LEU A 239 -1.77 0.33 -1.15
CA LEU A 239 -2.07 1.39 -2.10
C LEU A 239 -0.92 2.38 -2.20
N ASN A 240 -0.46 2.62 -3.43
CA ASN A 240 0.59 3.60 -3.74
C ASN A 240 0.00 4.97 -4.07
N TYR A 241 0.38 6.02 -3.33
CA TYR A 241 0.09 7.41 -3.71
C TYR A 241 1.28 8.35 -3.50
N MET A 242 2.49 7.79 -3.56
CA MET A 242 3.77 8.46 -3.29
C MET A 242 4.13 9.67 -4.14
N GLY A 243 3.47 9.86 -5.27
CA GLY A 243 3.95 10.75 -6.31
C GLY A 243 5.31 10.32 -6.88
N TYR A 244 5.93 11.24 -7.62
CA TYR A 244 7.21 11.02 -8.26
C TYR A 244 8.38 11.27 -7.28
N GLN A 245 9.08 10.18 -6.92
CA GLN A 245 10.20 10.16 -5.97
C GLN A 245 11.59 10.16 -6.66
N GLY A 246 11.64 10.15 -7.99
CA GLY A 246 12.88 10.24 -8.77
C GLY A 246 12.99 9.17 -9.85
N GLY A 247 14.22 8.89 -10.31
CA GLY A 247 14.45 8.01 -11.46
C GLY A 247 14.00 6.55 -11.27
N HIS A 248 13.75 6.15 -10.02
CA HIS A 248 13.26 4.84 -9.64
C HIS A 248 11.74 4.72 -9.61
N SER A 249 11.03 5.84 -9.70
CA SER A 249 9.57 5.84 -9.70
C SER A 249 9.00 5.25 -10.98
N HIS A 250 7.90 4.51 -10.81
CA HIS A 250 7.07 4.03 -11.90
C HIS A 250 5.87 4.97 -12.09
N ALA A 251 5.15 4.82 -13.21
CA ALA A 251 3.94 5.58 -13.50
C ALA A 251 2.71 4.86 -12.94
N ASP A 252 2.71 4.61 -11.63
CA ASP A 252 1.82 3.66 -10.95
C ASP A 252 1.08 4.27 -9.76
N GLN A 253 0.79 5.57 -9.81
CA GLN A 253 -0.01 6.23 -8.79
C GLN A 253 -1.41 5.62 -8.73
N LEU A 254 -1.92 5.51 -7.50
CA LEU A 254 -3.15 4.81 -7.14
C LEU A 254 -3.11 3.31 -7.46
N SER A 255 -1.94 2.68 -7.63
CA SER A 255 -1.83 1.23 -7.84
C SER A 255 -2.19 0.44 -6.58
N LEU A 256 -2.61 -0.81 -6.78
CA LEU A 256 -2.99 -1.74 -5.71
C LEU A 256 -2.17 -3.03 -5.79
N VAL A 257 -1.58 -3.44 -4.68
CA VAL A 257 -0.96 -4.76 -4.51
C VAL A 257 -1.74 -5.52 -3.44
N LEU A 258 -2.14 -6.77 -3.73
CA LEU A 258 -2.83 -7.63 -2.77
C LEU A 258 -1.99 -8.86 -2.43
N TYR A 259 -1.86 -9.13 -1.13
CA TYR A 259 -1.47 -10.40 -0.56
C TYR A 259 -2.69 -11.11 0.01
N GLY A 260 -2.74 -12.43 -0.16
CA GLY A 260 -3.76 -13.30 0.43
C GLY A 260 -3.45 -14.77 0.18
N LEU A 261 -4.06 -15.68 0.94
CA LEU A 261 -3.82 -17.13 0.83
C LEU A 261 -2.34 -17.53 0.97
N GLY A 262 -1.57 -16.75 1.74
CA GLY A 262 -0.16 -16.98 1.96
C GLY A 262 0.78 -16.55 0.82
N VAL A 263 0.29 -15.84 -0.21
CA VAL A 263 1.10 -15.43 -1.38
C VAL A 263 0.71 -14.04 -1.92
N PRO A 264 1.61 -13.34 -2.64
CA PRO A 264 1.24 -12.14 -3.39
C PRO A 264 0.29 -12.48 -4.55
N LEU A 265 -0.97 -12.08 -4.44
CA LEU A 265 -2.02 -12.37 -5.41
C LEU A 265 -1.98 -11.37 -6.57
N PHE A 266 -1.94 -10.06 -6.29
CA PHE A 266 -1.97 -8.99 -7.31
C PHE A 266 -0.61 -8.29 -7.29
N PRO A 267 0.45 -8.95 -7.77
CA PRO A 267 1.78 -8.37 -7.69
C PRO A 267 1.88 -7.16 -8.63
N ASP A 268 2.73 -6.22 -8.23
CA ASP A 268 3.31 -5.26 -9.15
C ASP A 268 4.24 -5.96 -10.16
N ALA A 269 4.45 -5.35 -11.33
CA ALA A 269 5.38 -5.88 -12.32
C ALA A 269 6.84 -5.90 -11.84
N GLY A 270 7.24 -4.99 -10.93
CA GLY A 270 8.60 -4.83 -10.44
C GLY A 270 9.55 -4.24 -11.49
N SER A 271 10.84 -4.54 -11.39
CA SER A 271 11.84 -4.05 -12.36
C SER A 271 12.83 -5.10 -12.82
N ILE A 272 13.46 -4.79 -13.95
CA ILE A 272 14.55 -5.55 -14.54
C ILE A 272 15.76 -4.63 -14.75
N LYS A 273 16.84 -5.18 -15.30
CA LYS A 273 18.02 -4.39 -15.68
C LYS A 273 17.66 -3.17 -16.55
N TYR A 274 18.09 -1.98 -16.11
CA TYR A 274 17.86 -0.69 -16.77
C TYR A 274 18.24 -0.57 -18.25
N ARG A 275 19.13 -1.44 -18.72
CA ARG A 275 19.58 -1.41 -20.11
C ARG A 275 18.64 -2.17 -21.06
N GLU A 276 17.75 -2.99 -20.52
CA GLU A 276 16.81 -3.78 -21.31
C GLU A 276 15.64 -2.86 -21.68
N PRO A 277 15.23 -2.81 -22.96
CA PRO A 277 14.22 -1.86 -23.44
C PRO A 277 12.86 -2.04 -22.75
N GLU A 278 12.56 -3.25 -22.27
CA GLU A 278 11.33 -3.57 -21.53
C GLU A 278 11.24 -2.79 -20.21
N GLN A 279 12.35 -2.37 -19.61
CA GLN A 279 12.30 -1.61 -18.35
C GLN A 279 11.55 -0.29 -18.54
N GLU A 280 11.87 0.44 -19.61
CA GLU A 280 11.17 1.68 -19.93
C GLU A 280 9.88 1.41 -20.72
N GLY A 281 9.86 0.39 -21.59
CA GLY A 281 8.72 0.11 -22.46
C GLY A 281 7.54 -0.62 -21.79
N TRP A 282 7.76 -1.33 -20.68
CA TRP A 282 6.73 -2.07 -19.95
C TRP A 282 6.76 -1.76 -18.46
N PHE A 283 7.86 -2.10 -17.75
CA PHE A 283 7.89 -2.13 -16.29
C PHE A 283 7.64 -0.78 -15.60
N LYS A 284 7.90 0.34 -16.30
CA LYS A 284 7.60 1.68 -15.81
C LYS A 284 6.29 2.28 -16.33
N GLN A 285 5.58 1.57 -17.20
CA GLN A 285 4.36 2.06 -17.84
C GLN A 285 3.15 1.72 -16.96
N THR A 286 2.17 2.61 -16.88
CA THR A 286 0.96 2.44 -16.06
C THR A 286 0.24 1.13 -16.33
N LEU A 287 0.26 0.66 -17.59
CA LEU A 287 -0.33 -0.62 -18.00
C LEU A 287 0.27 -1.85 -17.31
N ALA A 288 1.50 -1.78 -16.77
CA ALA A 288 2.12 -2.89 -16.06
C ALA A 288 1.66 -3.00 -14.59
N HIS A 289 0.83 -2.07 -14.12
CA HIS A 289 0.39 -1.98 -12.73
C HIS A 289 -1.13 -2.17 -12.63
N ASN A 290 -1.61 -2.52 -11.44
CA ASN A 290 -3.04 -2.60 -11.16
C ASN A 290 -3.60 -1.19 -10.94
N SER A 291 -3.80 -0.44 -12.03
CA SER A 291 -4.20 0.97 -12.01
C SER A 291 -5.12 1.32 -13.20
N LEU A 292 -5.34 2.61 -13.43
CA LEU A 292 -6.12 3.14 -14.54
C LEU A 292 -5.21 3.83 -15.57
N VAL A 293 -5.35 3.45 -16.84
CA VAL A 293 -4.69 4.10 -17.98
C VAL A 293 -5.70 4.99 -18.70
N VAL A 294 -5.30 6.22 -19.03
CA VAL A 294 -6.12 7.17 -19.82
C VAL A 294 -5.49 7.35 -21.20
N ASP A 295 -6.31 7.29 -22.25
CA ASP A 295 -5.93 7.51 -23.66
C ASP A 295 -4.72 6.69 -24.15
N GLY A 296 -4.52 5.51 -23.54
CA GLY A 296 -3.41 4.61 -23.86
C GLY A 296 -2.02 5.16 -23.51
N VAL A 297 -1.93 6.16 -22.64
CA VAL A 297 -0.67 6.77 -22.19
C VAL A 297 -0.43 6.57 -20.70
N SER A 298 0.84 6.44 -20.31
CA SER A 298 1.22 6.36 -18.90
C SER A 298 1.04 7.70 -18.18
N GLN A 299 0.79 7.62 -16.88
CA GLN A 299 0.59 8.76 -15.99
C GLN A 299 1.77 9.74 -16.05
N GLU A 300 1.46 11.04 -15.91
CA GLU A 300 2.47 12.07 -15.72
C GLU A 300 3.14 11.98 -14.34
N ARG A 301 4.30 12.62 -14.22
CA ARG A 301 4.98 12.77 -12.93
C ARG A 301 4.25 13.85 -12.14
N ALA A 302 3.73 13.48 -10.97
CA ALA A 302 3.02 14.39 -10.11
C ALA A 302 3.49 14.27 -8.65
N ASP A 303 3.09 15.24 -7.84
CA ASP A 303 3.17 15.16 -6.38
C ASP A 303 2.23 14.06 -5.85
N PRO A 304 2.35 13.67 -4.56
CA PRO A 304 1.48 12.68 -3.94
C PRO A 304 -0.02 12.97 -4.13
N GLY A 305 -0.81 11.90 -4.18
CA GLY A 305 -2.27 12.00 -4.12
C GLY A 305 -2.76 12.47 -2.74
N GLN A 306 -4.07 12.69 -2.61
CA GLN A 306 -4.68 13.07 -1.34
C GLN A 306 -5.58 11.96 -0.80
N VAL A 307 -5.30 11.48 0.41
CA VAL A 307 -6.24 10.62 1.16
C VAL A 307 -7.44 11.46 1.57
N SER A 308 -8.61 11.09 1.07
CA SER A 308 -9.88 11.79 1.32
C SER A 308 -10.74 11.09 2.38
N GLN A 309 -10.57 9.77 2.56
CA GLN A 309 -11.23 8.96 3.59
C GLN A 309 -10.29 7.85 4.05
N PHE A 310 -10.29 7.55 5.35
CA PHE A 310 -9.54 6.43 5.93
C PHE A 310 -10.24 5.89 7.19
N VAL A 311 -10.59 4.60 7.21
CA VAL A 311 -11.07 3.85 8.39
C VAL A 311 -10.24 2.58 8.53
N ALA A 312 -9.67 2.40 9.73
CA ALA A 312 -9.04 1.18 10.19
C ALA A 312 -9.86 0.69 11.39
N ALA A 313 -10.64 -0.36 11.19
CA ALA A 313 -11.42 -1.01 12.23
C ALA A 313 -11.47 -2.52 11.96
N ASP A 314 -11.82 -3.31 12.98
CA ASP A 314 -11.72 -4.77 12.93
C ASP A 314 -12.65 -5.38 11.88
N GLY A 315 -13.91 -4.91 11.84
CA GLY A 315 -14.91 -5.50 10.95
C GLY A 315 -14.94 -4.95 9.53
N GLY A 316 -14.24 -3.85 9.27
CA GLY A 316 -14.21 -3.23 7.97
C GLY A 316 -13.25 -2.06 7.91
N GLN A 317 -12.57 -1.94 6.77
CA GLN A 317 -11.55 -0.94 6.53
C GLN A 317 -11.83 -0.25 5.21
N ILE A 318 -11.50 1.03 5.11
CA ILE A 318 -11.64 1.78 3.86
C ILE A 318 -10.50 2.79 3.71
N VAL A 319 -10.07 2.97 2.47
CA VAL A 319 -9.31 4.14 2.07
C VAL A 319 -9.83 4.67 0.74
N SER A 320 -9.95 5.99 0.65
CA SER A 320 -10.21 6.70 -0.60
C SER A 320 -9.08 7.69 -0.87
N ILE A 321 -8.52 7.64 -2.07
CA ILE A 321 -7.40 8.50 -2.49
C ILE A 321 -7.76 9.18 -3.80
N THR A 322 -7.57 10.49 -3.87
CA THR A 322 -7.87 11.33 -5.02
C THR A 322 -6.61 11.87 -5.68
N HIS A 323 -6.62 12.04 -7.00
CA HIS A 323 -5.54 12.65 -7.77
C HIS A 323 -6.08 13.42 -8.99
N SER A 324 -5.51 14.59 -9.29
CA SER A 324 -5.95 15.47 -10.41
C SER A 324 -4.90 15.75 -11.46
N ASP A 325 -3.66 15.33 -11.26
CA ASP A 325 -2.51 15.78 -12.06
C ASP A 325 -1.81 14.63 -12.80
N LEU A 326 -2.34 13.40 -12.74
CA LEU A 326 -1.80 12.25 -13.49
C LEU A 326 -2.09 12.33 -14.99
N TYR A 327 -3.21 12.95 -15.35
CA TYR A 327 -3.67 13.11 -16.73
C TYR A 327 -4.34 14.47 -16.90
N PRO A 328 -4.03 15.24 -17.96
CA PRO A 328 -4.64 16.55 -18.16
C PRO A 328 -6.17 16.49 -18.22
N GLY A 329 -6.84 17.17 -17.28
CA GLY A 329 -8.29 17.32 -17.28
C GLY A 329 -9.08 16.12 -16.71
N VAL A 330 -8.40 15.09 -16.21
CA VAL A 330 -9.03 13.90 -15.62
C VAL A 330 -8.80 13.87 -14.11
N PHE A 331 -9.89 13.81 -13.36
CA PHE A 331 -9.88 13.60 -11.92
C PHE A 331 -10.06 12.12 -11.61
N LEU A 332 -9.16 11.56 -10.80
CA LEU A 332 -9.14 10.16 -10.44
C LEU A 332 -9.42 9.99 -8.95
N THR A 333 -10.23 9.00 -8.59
CA THR A 333 -10.43 8.58 -7.21
C THR A 333 -10.42 7.06 -7.15
N ARG A 334 -9.57 6.48 -6.30
CA ARG A 334 -9.63 5.05 -5.99
C ARG A 334 -10.08 4.86 -4.55
N THR A 335 -11.10 4.03 -4.36
CA THR A 335 -11.60 3.62 -3.05
C THR A 335 -11.47 2.12 -2.91
N VAL A 336 -10.84 1.67 -1.84
CA VAL A 336 -10.75 0.25 -1.49
C VAL A 336 -11.41 0.07 -0.13
N LEU A 337 -12.45 -0.77 -0.08
CA LEU A 337 -13.07 -1.26 1.14
C LEU A 337 -12.67 -2.72 1.33
N MET A 338 -12.29 -3.12 2.53
CA MET A 338 -11.83 -4.48 2.82
C MET A 338 -12.37 -4.98 4.16
N ASN A 339 -12.76 -6.25 4.21
CA ASN A 339 -13.03 -6.99 5.44
C ASN A 339 -12.23 -8.30 5.43
N ASP A 340 -12.51 -9.23 6.36
CA ASP A 340 -11.80 -10.51 6.46
C ASP A 340 -12.05 -11.47 5.27
N ASP A 341 -13.12 -11.26 4.52
CA ASP A 341 -13.58 -12.19 3.48
C ASP A 341 -13.23 -11.69 2.07
N TYR A 342 -13.30 -10.39 1.81
CA TYR A 342 -13.16 -9.82 0.47
C TYR A 342 -12.77 -8.33 0.49
N LEU A 343 -12.49 -7.79 -0.70
CA LEU A 343 -12.35 -6.35 -0.92
C LEU A 343 -13.26 -5.86 -2.05
N ILE A 344 -13.69 -4.61 -1.96
CA ILE A 344 -14.35 -3.86 -3.03
C ILE A 344 -13.35 -2.81 -3.53
N ASP A 345 -13.00 -2.85 -4.81
CA ASP A 345 -12.17 -1.85 -5.49
C ASP A 345 -13.07 -0.99 -6.39
N ILE A 346 -13.09 0.31 -6.14
CA ILE A 346 -13.86 1.31 -6.88
C ILE A 346 -12.88 2.33 -7.45
N PHE A 347 -12.69 2.33 -8.77
CA PHE A 347 -11.83 3.28 -9.46
C PHE A 347 -12.68 4.21 -10.34
N ASN A 348 -12.82 5.46 -9.89
CA ASN A 348 -13.58 6.50 -10.56
C ASN A 348 -12.65 7.38 -11.39
N ALA A 349 -13.13 7.74 -12.58
CA ALA A 349 -12.51 8.75 -13.43
C ALA A 349 -13.58 9.74 -13.89
N ASP A 350 -13.29 11.04 -13.79
CA ASP A 350 -14.19 12.13 -14.17
C ASP A 350 -13.47 13.18 -15.01
N SER A 351 -14.06 13.56 -16.14
CA SER A 351 -13.56 14.61 -17.03
C SER A 351 -14.71 15.38 -17.69
N ALA A 352 -14.40 16.60 -18.15
CA ALA A 352 -15.30 17.39 -18.98
C ALA A 352 -15.29 16.94 -20.46
N GLU A 353 -14.25 16.22 -20.87
CA GLU A 353 -14.05 15.72 -22.23
C GLU A 353 -14.15 14.19 -22.26
N THR A 354 -14.42 13.63 -23.43
CA THR A 354 -14.45 12.17 -23.62
C THR A 354 -13.02 11.65 -23.70
N HIS A 355 -12.71 10.63 -22.88
CA HIS A 355 -11.44 9.91 -22.90
C HIS A 355 -11.67 8.41 -23.03
N THR A 356 -10.61 7.69 -23.38
CA THR A 356 -10.56 6.22 -23.25
C THR A 356 -9.96 5.86 -21.89
N TYR A 357 -10.69 5.12 -21.07
CA TYR A 357 -10.27 4.64 -19.77
C TYR A 357 -10.07 3.13 -19.81
N ASP A 358 -8.90 2.67 -19.37
CA ASP A 358 -8.57 1.25 -19.22
C ASP A 358 -8.27 0.95 -17.75
N TRP A 359 -9.18 0.23 -17.09
CA TRP A 359 -8.90 -0.36 -15.79
C TRP A 359 -8.12 -1.65 -15.98
N VAL A 360 -6.96 -1.75 -15.34
CA VAL A 360 -5.99 -2.82 -15.55
C VAL A 360 -5.86 -3.65 -14.28
N TYR A 361 -5.97 -4.96 -14.42
CA TYR A 361 -5.93 -5.91 -13.31
C TYR A 361 -5.06 -7.12 -13.64
N HIS A 362 -3.99 -7.29 -12.87
CA HIS A 362 -3.04 -8.40 -12.93
C HIS A 362 -3.22 -9.30 -11.71
N ASN A 363 -3.28 -10.60 -11.95
CA ASN A 363 -3.36 -11.59 -10.88
C ASN A 363 -2.63 -12.87 -11.30
N ILE A 364 -2.00 -13.54 -10.33
CA ILE A 364 -1.31 -14.81 -10.55
C ILE A 364 -2.31 -15.94 -10.84
N GLY A 365 -1.81 -17.03 -11.41
CA GLY A 365 -2.65 -18.19 -11.74
C GLY A 365 -3.17 -18.16 -13.17
N THR A 366 -4.28 -18.85 -13.41
CA THR A 366 -4.93 -18.94 -14.73
C THR A 366 -6.34 -18.36 -14.64
N PHE A 367 -6.63 -17.38 -15.49
CA PHE A 367 -7.94 -16.73 -15.54
C PHE A 367 -8.97 -17.57 -16.34
N SER A 368 -10.21 -17.58 -15.87
CA SER A 368 -11.38 -18.12 -16.58
C SER A 368 -12.67 -17.42 -16.16
N THR A 369 -13.65 -17.41 -17.06
CA THR A 369 -15.03 -16.95 -16.82
C THR A 369 -15.98 -17.72 -17.73
N ASP A 370 -17.21 -17.96 -17.27
CA ASP A 370 -18.29 -18.55 -18.06
C ASP A 370 -19.24 -17.49 -18.64
N ASP A 371 -19.15 -16.25 -18.17
CA ASP A 371 -20.09 -15.16 -18.51
C ASP A 371 -19.68 -14.39 -19.77
N VAL A 372 -18.36 -14.24 -20.00
CA VAL A 372 -17.80 -13.44 -21.09
C VAL A 372 -17.09 -14.34 -22.11
N ASP A 373 -17.60 -14.34 -23.34
CA ASP A 373 -17.02 -15.10 -24.46
C ASP A 373 -15.84 -14.34 -25.12
N PHE A 374 -14.65 -14.50 -24.55
CA PHE A 374 -13.42 -13.93 -25.09
C PHE A 374 -12.99 -14.60 -26.40
N GLN A 375 -12.70 -13.77 -27.40
CA GLN A 375 -12.25 -14.22 -28.72
C GLN A 375 -10.90 -13.60 -29.06
N PRO A 376 -10.01 -14.28 -29.80
CA PRO A 376 -8.72 -13.73 -30.21
C PRO A 376 -8.86 -12.34 -30.84
N ALA A 377 -8.16 -11.35 -30.27
CA ALA A 377 -8.25 -9.98 -30.73
C ALA A 377 -7.54 -9.84 -32.09
N PRO A 378 -8.17 -9.20 -33.09
CA PRO A 378 -7.56 -9.04 -34.41
C PRO A 378 -6.34 -8.10 -34.38
N VAL A 379 -6.34 -7.16 -33.42
CA VAL A 379 -5.26 -6.23 -33.12
C VAL A 379 -5.16 -6.04 -31.61
N LYS A 380 -4.00 -5.59 -31.12
CA LYS A 380 -3.82 -5.22 -29.72
C LYS A 380 -4.61 -3.94 -29.38
N PRO A 381 -4.96 -3.71 -28.10
CA PRO A 381 -5.69 -2.50 -27.68
C PRO A 381 -4.89 -1.20 -27.83
N GLY A 382 -3.57 -1.28 -28.04
CA GLY A 382 -2.68 -0.14 -28.26
C GLY A 382 -1.36 -0.55 -28.91
N GLU A 383 -0.60 0.43 -29.40
CA GLU A 383 0.68 0.24 -30.12
C GLU A 383 1.92 0.68 -29.32
N SER A 384 1.73 1.36 -28.19
CA SER A 384 2.79 1.92 -27.33
C SER A 384 2.30 1.98 -25.88
N GLY A 385 3.14 2.41 -24.93
CA GLY A 385 2.71 2.62 -23.54
C GLY A 385 2.54 1.31 -22.76
N GLY A 386 3.23 0.25 -23.19
CA GLY A 386 3.16 -1.09 -22.62
C GLY A 386 2.30 -2.04 -23.44
N TYR A 387 1.31 -1.54 -24.18
CA TYR A 387 0.37 -2.38 -24.93
C TYR A 387 1.08 -3.27 -25.97
N GLU A 388 2.21 -2.81 -26.50
CA GLU A 388 3.03 -3.56 -27.45
C GLU A 388 3.66 -4.83 -26.83
N TYR A 389 3.71 -4.95 -25.50
CA TYR A 389 4.24 -6.11 -24.78
C TYR A 389 3.19 -7.16 -24.44
N LEU A 390 1.89 -6.84 -24.52
CA LEU A 390 0.81 -7.79 -24.28
C LEU A 390 0.86 -8.97 -25.28
N ARG A 391 0.64 -10.18 -24.80
CA ARG A 391 0.62 -11.42 -25.60
C ARG A 391 -0.71 -12.12 -25.41
N GLU A 392 -1.05 -12.99 -26.38
CA GLU A 392 -2.27 -13.83 -26.32
C GLU A 392 -3.52 -12.98 -26.01
N VAL A 393 -3.65 -11.85 -26.72
CA VAL A 393 -4.73 -10.90 -26.47
C VAL A 393 -6.03 -11.44 -27.04
N GLU A 394 -7.02 -11.54 -26.18
CA GLU A 394 -8.41 -11.82 -26.50
C GLU A 394 -9.28 -10.63 -26.11
N THR A 395 -10.45 -10.50 -26.73
CA THR A 395 -11.37 -9.39 -26.52
C THR A 395 -12.82 -9.84 -26.56
N ALA A 396 -13.67 -9.13 -25.83
CA ALA A 396 -15.11 -9.28 -25.84
C ALA A 396 -15.77 -7.92 -25.57
N VAL A 397 -16.94 -7.68 -26.17
CA VAL A 397 -17.80 -6.55 -25.77
C VAL A 397 -18.92 -7.11 -24.92
N PHE A 398 -19.01 -6.64 -23.69
CA PHE A 398 -19.98 -7.15 -22.71
C PHE A 398 -20.39 -6.01 -21.77
N SER A 399 -21.68 -5.93 -21.45
CA SER A 399 -22.25 -4.77 -20.74
C SER A 399 -22.81 -5.10 -19.36
N GLU A 400 -23.10 -6.37 -19.11
CA GLU A 400 -23.74 -6.82 -17.88
C GLU A 400 -22.71 -7.09 -16.78
N ASP A 401 -23.20 -7.26 -15.55
CA ASP A 401 -22.40 -7.78 -14.43
C ASP A 401 -21.93 -9.21 -14.75
N TRP A 402 -20.69 -9.53 -14.38
CA TRP A 402 -20.10 -10.84 -14.67
C TRP A 402 -19.08 -11.27 -13.62
N GLN A 403 -18.79 -12.56 -13.59
CA GLN A 403 -17.88 -13.19 -12.64
C GLN A 403 -16.71 -13.88 -13.36
N GLY A 404 -15.55 -13.85 -12.72
CA GLY A 404 -14.36 -14.56 -13.17
C GLY A 404 -13.57 -15.15 -12.01
N GLU A 405 -12.63 -16.02 -12.33
CA GLU A 405 -11.79 -16.69 -11.34
C GLU A 405 -10.34 -16.79 -11.85
N TRP A 406 -9.38 -16.60 -10.93
CA TRP A 406 -7.99 -17.04 -11.11
C TRP A 406 -7.73 -18.29 -10.28
N ALA A 407 -7.41 -19.39 -10.96
CA ALA A 407 -6.93 -20.60 -10.31
C ALA A 407 -5.41 -20.51 -10.12
N ILE A 408 -4.96 -20.35 -8.87
CA ILE A 408 -3.53 -20.28 -8.50
C ILE A 408 -2.99 -21.69 -8.28
N THR A 409 -3.76 -22.48 -7.53
CA THR A 409 -3.59 -23.93 -7.39
C THR A 409 -4.97 -24.58 -7.47
N SER A 410 -5.06 -25.90 -7.35
CA SER A 410 -6.36 -26.59 -7.26
C SER A 410 -7.20 -26.19 -6.04
N SER A 411 -6.60 -25.58 -5.02
CA SER A 411 -7.25 -25.21 -3.75
C SER A 411 -6.98 -23.76 -3.34
N ARG A 412 -6.49 -22.92 -4.24
CA ARG A 412 -6.28 -21.49 -3.98
C ARG A 412 -6.79 -20.74 -5.19
N LYS A 413 -7.83 -19.95 -4.99
CA LYS A 413 -8.56 -19.26 -6.04
C LYS A 413 -8.79 -17.81 -5.65
N VAL A 414 -8.91 -16.95 -6.65
CA VAL A 414 -9.38 -15.58 -6.47
C VAL A 414 -10.59 -15.39 -7.37
N GLY A 415 -11.75 -15.21 -6.78
CA GLY A 415 -12.97 -14.81 -7.47
C GLY A 415 -13.01 -13.30 -7.68
N ILE A 416 -13.57 -12.87 -8.81
CA ILE A 416 -13.92 -11.48 -9.07
C ILE A 416 -15.37 -11.39 -9.53
N ASN A 417 -16.07 -10.37 -9.06
CA ASN A 417 -17.34 -9.93 -9.61
C ASN A 417 -17.13 -8.51 -10.13
N VAL A 418 -17.37 -8.29 -11.42
CA VAL A 418 -17.16 -7.00 -12.08
C VAL A 418 -18.52 -6.40 -12.41
N LEU A 419 -18.72 -5.15 -12.00
CA LEU A 419 -19.93 -4.42 -12.37
C LEU A 419 -19.81 -3.94 -13.82
N GLY A 420 -20.75 -4.41 -14.63
CA GLY A 420 -20.85 -4.07 -16.04
C GLY A 420 -21.29 -2.62 -16.27
N GLU A 421 -20.84 -2.06 -17.38
CA GLU A 421 -21.33 -0.79 -17.90
C GLU A 421 -21.52 -0.90 -19.42
N PRO A 422 -22.62 -0.39 -19.99
CA PRO A 422 -22.85 -0.42 -21.43
C PRO A 422 -21.69 0.15 -22.24
N GLY A 423 -21.27 -0.60 -23.26
CA GLY A 423 -20.17 -0.19 -24.15
C GLY A 423 -18.78 -0.58 -23.64
N THR A 424 -18.68 -1.34 -22.55
CA THR A 424 -17.40 -1.86 -22.07
C THR A 424 -16.84 -2.91 -23.04
N THR A 425 -15.57 -2.71 -23.41
CA THR A 425 -14.77 -3.73 -24.12
C THR A 425 -13.78 -4.32 -23.13
N TYR A 426 -13.85 -5.63 -22.93
CA TYR A 426 -12.89 -6.34 -22.11
C TYR A 426 -11.76 -6.92 -22.96
N TYR A 427 -10.57 -7.00 -22.39
CA TYR A 427 -9.43 -7.74 -22.91
C TYR A 427 -8.87 -8.69 -21.87
N SER A 428 -8.57 -9.91 -22.28
CA SER A 428 -7.77 -10.87 -21.52
C SER A 428 -6.44 -11.02 -22.25
N ALA A 429 -5.32 -10.92 -21.52
CA ALA A 429 -3.99 -10.95 -22.11
C ALA A 429 -2.96 -11.49 -21.12
N LYS A 430 -1.70 -11.54 -21.58
CA LYS A 430 -0.52 -11.91 -20.78
C LYS A 430 0.55 -10.84 -20.86
N GLY A 431 1.02 -10.35 -19.70
CA GLY A 431 2.05 -9.33 -19.56
C GLY A 431 3.36 -9.89 -18.98
N PRO A 432 4.51 -9.25 -19.25
CA PRO A 432 5.76 -9.52 -18.52
C PRO A 432 5.67 -9.23 -17.01
N ILE A 433 6.45 -9.96 -16.22
CA ILE A 433 6.67 -9.68 -14.79
C ILE A 433 8.16 -9.89 -14.46
N ALA A 434 8.66 -9.20 -13.44
CA ALA A 434 10.04 -9.37 -12.99
C ALA A 434 10.22 -10.75 -12.35
N ALA A 435 11.36 -11.37 -12.58
CA ALA A 435 11.75 -12.58 -11.88
C ALA A 435 12.08 -12.24 -10.42
N ARG A 436 11.74 -13.15 -9.51
CA ARG A 436 12.06 -13.01 -8.08
C ARG A 436 13.56 -12.85 -7.79
N THR A 437 14.44 -13.25 -8.70
CA THR A 437 15.90 -13.12 -8.56
C THR A 437 16.61 -12.72 -9.87
N GLY A 438 17.69 -11.95 -9.74
CA GLY A 438 18.65 -11.69 -10.81
C GLY A 438 18.35 -10.51 -11.75
N ASP A 439 17.43 -9.62 -11.38
CA ASP A 439 17.05 -8.39 -12.08
C ASP A 439 16.76 -8.65 -13.58
N LYS A 440 15.90 -9.64 -13.84
CA LYS A 440 15.56 -10.12 -15.17
C LYS A 440 14.07 -10.34 -15.26
N MET A 441 13.53 -10.38 -16.47
CA MET A 441 12.15 -10.80 -16.71
C MET A 441 11.96 -12.27 -16.32
N ALA A 442 10.81 -12.61 -15.76
CA ALA A 442 10.41 -13.99 -15.51
C ALA A 442 10.23 -14.75 -16.84
N GLU A 443 10.42 -16.07 -16.79
CA GLU A 443 10.20 -16.94 -17.97
C GLU A 443 8.71 -17.20 -18.22
N TYR A 444 7.87 -16.93 -17.22
CA TYR A 444 6.42 -17.00 -17.29
C TYR A 444 5.81 -15.59 -17.32
N PRO A 445 4.71 -15.37 -18.06
CA PRO A 445 3.96 -14.12 -17.98
C PRO A 445 2.96 -14.13 -16.82
N ILE A 446 2.34 -12.98 -16.56
CA ILE A 446 1.19 -12.85 -15.67
C ILE A 446 -0.09 -12.55 -16.48
N PRO A 447 -1.24 -13.18 -16.16
CA PRO A 447 -2.53 -12.79 -16.73
C PRO A 447 -2.87 -11.33 -16.45
N VAL A 448 -3.49 -10.68 -17.43
CA VAL A 448 -3.97 -9.29 -17.37
C VAL A 448 -5.40 -9.24 -17.87
N LEU A 449 -6.30 -8.68 -17.08
CA LEU A 449 -7.63 -8.28 -17.47
C LEU A 449 -7.65 -6.76 -17.66
N ILE A 450 -8.22 -6.28 -18.76
CA ILE A 450 -8.41 -4.85 -19.03
C ILE A 450 -9.89 -4.60 -19.32
N ALA A 451 -10.50 -3.65 -18.62
CA ALA A 451 -11.83 -3.14 -18.95
C ALA A 451 -11.70 -1.75 -19.57
N ARG A 452 -12.10 -1.61 -20.84
CA ARG A 452 -11.99 -0.38 -21.63
C ARG A 452 -13.35 0.29 -21.80
N ARG A 453 -13.42 1.59 -21.54
CA ARG A 453 -14.60 2.45 -21.77
C ARG A 453 -14.20 3.76 -22.44
N GLU A 454 -15.08 4.32 -23.29
CA GLU A 454 -14.88 5.62 -23.93
C GLU A 454 -16.01 6.57 -23.53
N MET A 455 -15.74 7.47 -22.58
CA MET A 455 -16.77 8.33 -21.97
C MET A 455 -16.17 9.54 -21.24
N THR A 456 -17.01 10.42 -20.69
CA THR A 456 -16.57 11.60 -19.93
C THR A 456 -16.21 11.25 -18.48
N GLY A 457 -16.97 10.36 -17.85
CA GLY A 457 -16.64 9.83 -16.53
C GLY A 457 -17.24 8.43 -16.36
N THR A 458 -16.60 7.60 -15.54
CA THR A 458 -16.94 6.18 -15.35
C THR A 458 -16.48 5.69 -13.97
N GLN A 459 -17.04 4.56 -13.54
CA GLN A 459 -16.66 3.89 -12.30
C GLN A 459 -16.40 2.41 -12.58
N PHE A 460 -15.15 1.96 -12.40
CA PHE A 460 -14.80 0.55 -12.43
C PHE A 460 -14.95 -0.03 -11.03
N VAL A 461 -15.86 -0.99 -10.86
CA VAL A 461 -16.15 -1.58 -9.56
C VAL A 461 -15.94 -3.08 -9.64
N SER A 462 -15.15 -3.61 -8.72
CA SER A 462 -14.93 -5.04 -8.59
C SER A 462 -15.00 -5.49 -7.13
N ILE A 463 -15.65 -6.64 -6.91
CA ILE A 463 -15.66 -7.34 -5.61
C ILE A 463 -14.74 -8.55 -5.78
N ILE A 464 -13.71 -8.62 -4.96
CA ILE A 464 -12.60 -9.55 -5.13
C ILE A 464 -12.44 -10.39 -3.86
N GLN A 465 -12.45 -11.70 -4.02
CA GLN A 465 -12.41 -12.64 -2.91
C GLN A 465 -11.32 -13.71 -3.13
N PRO A 466 -10.27 -13.75 -2.31
CA PRO A 466 -9.40 -14.91 -2.20
C PRO A 466 -10.05 -16.01 -1.35
N TYR A 467 -10.10 -17.24 -1.84
CA TYR A 467 -10.69 -18.37 -1.10
C TYR A 467 -10.00 -19.72 -1.39
N LEU A 468 -10.22 -20.69 -0.49
CA LEU A 468 -9.59 -22.02 -0.53
C LEU A 468 -10.53 -23.13 -1.03
N ASP A 469 -11.81 -23.05 -0.66
CA ASP A 469 -12.85 -23.99 -1.06
C ASP A 469 -13.90 -23.26 -1.92
N GLU A 470 -14.39 -23.91 -2.98
CA GLU A 470 -15.47 -23.35 -3.81
C GLU A 470 -16.76 -23.12 -3.01
N ALA A 471 -16.96 -23.88 -1.92
CA ALA A 471 -18.07 -23.67 -1.00
C ALA A 471 -18.01 -22.31 -0.26
N ASP A 472 -16.83 -21.69 -0.19
CA ASP A 472 -16.62 -20.38 0.44
C ASP A 472 -16.83 -19.22 -0.54
N ALA A 473 -17.02 -19.49 -1.84
CA ALA A 473 -17.17 -18.45 -2.84
C ALA A 473 -18.40 -17.57 -2.56
N LEU A 474 -18.22 -16.24 -2.56
CA LEU A 474 -19.28 -15.28 -2.30
C LEU A 474 -20.47 -15.50 -3.24
N GLN A 475 -21.68 -15.47 -2.68
CA GLN A 475 -22.89 -15.35 -3.47
C GLN A 475 -23.31 -13.88 -3.50
N ILE A 476 -23.39 -13.31 -4.70
CA ILE A 476 -23.70 -11.90 -4.90
C ILE A 476 -24.99 -11.78 -5.70
N THR A 477 -25.97 -11.10 -5.12
CA THR A 477 -27.29 -10.93 -5.73
C THR A 477 -27.65 -9.46 -5.81
N ALA A 478 -28.10 -9.01 -6.98
CA ALA A 478 -28.58 -7.64 -7.17
C ALA A 478 -29.86 -7.39 -6.36
N VAL A 479 -29.93 -6.23 -5.70
CA VAL A 479 -31.06 -5.78 -4.88
C VAL A 479 -31.76 -4.63 -5.59
N SER A 480 -33.09 -4.70 -5.70
CA SER A 480 -33.90 -3.61 -6.24
C SER A 480 -34.16 -2.56 -5.17
N LEU A 481 -33.86 -1.30 -5.48
CA LEU A 481 -34.12 -0.15 -4.61
C LEU A 481 -35.32 0.66 -5.13
N ALA A 482 -35.98 1.40 -4.24
CA ALA A 482 -37.05 2.33 -4.54
C ALA A 482 -36.72 3.75 -4.04
N ASP A 483 -37.23 4.77 -4.72
CA ASP A 483 -37.05 6.17 -4.31
C ASP A 483 -38.03 6.59 -3.20
N GLU A 484 -38.03 7.88 -2.84
CA GLU A 484 -38.95 8.47 -1.86
C GLU A 484 -40.44 8.36 -2.22
N ASN A 485 -40.77 8.12 -3.49
CA ASN A 485 -42.14 7.94 -3.99
C ASN A 485 -42.53 6.45 -4.09
N GLY A 486 -41.61 5.54 -3.79
CA GLY A 486 -41.79 4.10 -3.94
C GLY A 486 -41.63 3.60 -5.38
N GLU A 487 -41.05 4.41 -6.28
CA GLU A 487 -40.73 4.00 -7.64
C GLU A 487 -39.38 3.29 -7.68
N THR A 488 -39.29 2.17 -8.43
CA THR A 488 -38.04 1.43 -8.56
C THR A 488 -36.95 2.27 -9.20
N ILE A 489 -35.80 2.36 -8.54
CA ILE A 489 -34.62 3.07 -9.03
C ILE A 489 -33.97 2.24 -10.12
N ALA A 490 -33.64 2.89 -11.23
CA ALA A 490 -33.06 2.25 -12.39
C ALA A 490 -31.60 1.84 -12.09
N PRO A 491 -31.18 0.59 -12.40
CA PRO A 491 -29.82 0.10 -12.12
C PRO A 491 -28.71 0.92 -12.79
N GLU A 492 -29.02 1.70 -13.83
CA GLU A 492 -28.05 2.59 -14.48
C GLU A 492 -27.71 3.82 -13.63
N THR A 493 -28.50 4.12 -12.60
CA THR A 493 -28.32 5.30 -11.72
C THR A 493 -27.92 4.93 -10.29
N THR A 494 -28.34 3.74 -9.83
CA THR A 494 -27.97 3.20 -8.53
C THR A 494 -28.04 1.69 -8.59
N ARG A 495 -26.96 1.04 -8.19
CA ARG A 495 -26.83 -0.40 -8.06
C ARG A 495 -26.79 -0.76 -6.58
N ALA A 496 -27.34 -1.91 -6.24
CA ALA A 496 -27.22 -2.49 -4.91
C ALA A 496 -27.00 -3.99 -5.01
N PHE A 497 -26.17 -4.51 -4.12
CA PHE A 497 -25.78 -5.92 -4.08
C PHE A 497 -25.82 -6.42 -2.66
N GLN A 498 -26.49 -7.54 -2.48
CA GLN A 498 -26.38 -8.35 -1.28
C GLN A 498 -25.25 -9.35 -1.51
N ILE A 499 -24.32 -9.41 -0.57
CA ILE A 499 -23.12 -10.23 -0.59
C ILE A 499 -23.25 -11.21 0.57
N GLU A 500 -23.52 -12.47 0.27
CA GLU A 500 -23.58 -13.54 1.27
C GLU A 500 -22.17 -14.06 1.54
N ARG A 501 -21.77 -14.02 2.81
CA ARG A 501 -20.46 -14.47 3.29
C ARG A 501 -20.64 -15.41 4.49
N THR A 502 -19.55 -16.05 4.90
CA THR A 502 -19.62 -16.96 6.06
C THR A 502 -19.92 -16.16 7.32
N GLY A 503 -21.08 -16.44 7.94
CA GLY A 503 -21.46 -15.81 9.22
C GLY A 503 -22.14 -14.45 9.09
N GLY A 504 -22.45 -13.97 7.88
CA GLY A 504 -23.11 -12.69 7.71
C GLY A 504 -23.60 -12.39 6.30
N THR A 505 -24.17 -11.21 6.15
CA THR A 505 -24.61 -10.67 4.87
C THR A 505 -24.26 -9.21 4.82
N ASP A 506 -23.69 -8.79 3.70
CA ASP A 506 -23.36 -7.39 3.48
C ASP A 506 -24.26 -6.81 2.38
N LEU A 507 -24.67 -5.55 2.54
CA LEU A 507 -25.34 -4.78 1.51
C LEU A 507 -24.40 -3.68 1.03
N PHE A 508 -24.05 -3.71 -0.24
CA PHE A 508 -23.31 -2.65 -0.91
C PHE A 508 -24.26 -1.87 -1.83
N VAL A 509 -24.30 -0.56 -1.69
CA VAL A 509 -25.08 0.37 -2.52
C VAL A 509 -24.13 1.37 -3.14
N LEU A 510 -24.30 1.63 -4.44
CA LEU A 510 -23.51 2.58 -5.21
C LEU A 510 -24.42 3.34 -6.18
N GLY A 511 -24.40 4.66 -6.14
CA GLY A 511 -25.16 5.51 -7.03
C GLY A 511 -24.54 6.88 -7.25
N ASP A 512 -24.94 7.53 -8.34
CA ASP A 512 -24.29 8.74 -8.85
C ASP A 512 -24.55 9.98 -8.00
N LYS A 513 -25.63 9.96 -7.20
CA LYS A 513 -26.11 11.11 -6.44
C LYS A 513 -26.75 10.73 -5.12
N LEU A 514 -26.72 11.69 -4.20
CA LEU A 514 -27.53 11.67 -2.99
C LEU A 514 -29.02 11.62 -3.35
N GLY A 515 -29.78 10.91 -2.52
CA GLY A 515 -31.19 10.65 -2.72
C GLY A 515 -31.62 9.45 -1.90
N ILE A 516 -32.89 9.47 -1.47
CA ILE A 516 -33.51 8.39 -0.71
C ILE A 516 -33.53 7.11 -1.56
N LYS A 517 -33.06 6.03 -0.95
CA LYS A 517 -32.95 4.68 -1.50
C LYS A 517 -33.50 3.72 -0.47
N ASN A 518 -34.63 3.11 -0.78
CA ASN A 518 -35.35 2.24 0.13
C ASN A 518 -35.33 0.82 -0.41
N SER A 519 -35.19 -0.14 0.49
CA SER A 519 -35.44 -1.55 0.30
C SER A 519 -36.30 -2.05 1.48
N PRO A 520 -36.80 -3.30 1.46
CA PRO A 520 -37.55 -3.83 2.60
C PRO A 520 -36.81 -3.73 3.95
N ASP A 521 -35.48 -3.79 3.92
CA ASP A 521 -34.64 -3.92 5.11
C ASP A 521 -33.81 -2.66 5.42
N ILE A 522 -33.79 -1.68 4.49
CA ILE A 522 -33.00 -0.46 4.67
C ILE A 522 -33.59 0.78 3.99
N ASP A 523 -33.55 1.90 4.69
CA ASP A 523 -33.73 3.24 4.14
C ASP A 523 -32.39 3.99 4.19
N LEU A 524 -31.95 4.54 3.06
CA LEU A 524 -30.62 5.12 2.90
C LEU A 524 -30.69 6.47 2.17
N ASN A 525 -29.86 7.43 2.58
CA ASN A 525 -29.58 8.64 1.81
C ASN A 525 -28.06 8.83 1.69
N ALA A 526 -27.47 8.14 0.72
CA ALA A 526 -26.04 8.14 0.45
C ALA A 526 -25.76 8.00 -1.05
N THR A 527 -24.61 8.49 -1.53
CA THR A 527 -24.11 8.13 -2.87
C THR A 527 -23.62 6.69 -2.89
N TRP A 528 -22.93 6.26 -1.84
CA TRP A 528 -22.62 4.85 -1.63
C TRP A 528 -22.72 4.47 -0.15
N ALA A 529 -22.99 3.21 0.11
CA ALA A 529 -22.96 2.64 1.45
C ALA A 529 -22.54 1.17 1.42
N TRP A 530 -21.85 0.73 2.45
CA TRP A 530 -21.61 -0.65 2.77
C TRP A 530 -22.14 -0.92 4.17
N LEU A 531 -23.01 -1.91 4.28
CA LEU A 531 -23.55 -2.36 5.55
C LEU A 531 -23.23 -3.82 5.72
N SER A 532 -22.91 -4.21 6.93
CA SER A 532 -22.66 -5.59 7.28
C SER A 532 -23.56 -6.00 8.41
N GLN A 533 -24.17 -7.18 8.26
CA GLN A 533 -25.12 -7.73 9.20
C GLN A 533 -24.73 -9.16 9.57
N ALA A 534 -24.98 -9.51 10.83
CA ALA A 534 -24.92 -10.87 11.34
C ALA A 534 -26.27 -11.20 11.98
N ASP A 535 -26.87 -12.32 11.59
CA ASP A 535 -28.22 -12.73 12.04
C ASP A 535 -29.32 -11.65 11.86
N GLY A 536 -29.16 -10.76 10.87
CA GLY A 536 -30.07 -9.65 10.57
C GLY A 536 -29.79 -8.36 11.37
N GLU A 537 -28.88 -8.41 12.33
CA GLU A 537 -28.48 -7.25 13.15
C GLU A 537 -27.29 -6.52 12.52
N LEU A 538 -27.34 -5.18 12.50
CA LEU A 538 -26.25 -4.34 12.02
C LEU A 538 -25.00 -4.56 12.86
N GLN A 539 -23.88 -4.85 12.19
CA GLN A 539 -22.54 -4.91 12.80
C GLN A 539 -21.74 -3.69 12.41
N TRP A 540 -21.73 -3.36 11.11
CA TRP A 540 -20.95 -2.24 10.56
C TRP A 540 -21.74 -1.46 9.53
N LEU A 541 -21.54 -0.14 9.50
CA LEU A 541 -22.04 0.76 8.48
C LEU A 541 -20.90 1.69 8.05
N MET A 542 -20.60 1.71 6.76
CA MET A 542 -19.83 2.75 6.09
C MET A 542 -20.73 3.42 5.08
N MET A 543 -20.77 4.75 5.05
CA MET A 543 -21.52 5.44 4.01
C MET A 543 -20.90 6.78 3.64
N ASN A 544 -21.12 7.19 2.39
CA ASN A 544 -20.99 8.57 1.95
C ASN A 544 -22.40 9.20 1.84
N GLY A 545 -22.95 9.62 2.96
CA GLY A 545 -24.33 10.06 3.06
C GLY A 545 -24.68 10.71 4.40
N ALA A 546 -25.96 11.05 4.54
CA ALA A 546 -26.48 11.72 5.75
C ALA A 546 -27.41 10.84 6.58
N TYR A 547 -27.89 9.72 6.06
CA TYR A 547 -28.92 8.94 6.73
C TYR A 547 -28.87 7.48 6.34
N ALA A 548 -29.01 6.60 7.33
CA ALA A 548 -29.29 5.18 7.16
C ALA A 548 -30.22 4.73 8.29
N ALA A 549 -31.17 3.85 7.98
CA ALA A 549 -32.05 3.23 8.96
C ALA A 549 -32.38 1.80 8.55
N GLY A 550 -32.47 0.91 9.54
CA GLY A 550 -32.87 -0.48 9.37
C GLY A 550 -33.91 -0.86 10.41
N ASP A 551 -34.05 -2.16 10.68
CA ASP A 551 -35.02 -2.66 11.66
C ASP A 551 -34.68 -2.17 13.07
N GLY A 552 -35.48 -1.22 13.58
CA GLY A 552 -35.38 -0.72 14.94
C GLY A 552 -34.27 0.30 15.20
N TRP A 553 -33.46 0.69 14.20
CA TRP A 553 -32.36 1.64 14.38
C TRP A 553 -32.32 2.73 13.30
N THR A 554 -31.85 3.92 13.68
CA THR A 554 -31.58 5.02 12.73
C THR A 554 -30.27 5.72 13.07
N ILE A 555 -29.59 6.18 12.02
CA ILE A 555 -28.35 6.95 12.09
C ILE A 555 -28.46 8.11 11.13
N SER A 556 -28.22 9.33 11.62
CA SER A 556 -28.18 10.52 10.77
C SER A 556 -27.01 11.44 11.09
N GLN A 557 -26.53 12.12 10.06
CA GLN A 557 -25.47 13.10 10.12
C GLN A 557 -25.92 14.40 9.45
N GLU A 558 -25.79 15.51 10.15
CA GLU A 558 -26.13 16.86 9.69
C GLU A 558 -24.86 17.73 9.68
N ASP A 559 -24.49 18.27 8.52
CA ASP A 559 -23.46 19.32 8.45
C ASP A 559 -24.01 20.62 9.06
N LEU A 560 -23.22 21.27 9.90
CA LEU A 560 -23.59 22.48 10.62
C LEU A 560 -23.36 23.78 9.87
N ASP A 561 -22.48 23.77 8.86
CA ASP A 561 -22.11 24.96 8.10
C ASP A 561 -23.03 25.17 6.89
N ILE A 562 -23.84 24.17 6.53
CA ILE A 562 -24.74 24.20 5.36
C ILE A 562 -26.08 23.52 5.62
N ASN A 563 -27.18 24.17 5.20
CA ASN A 563 -28.55 23.63 5.31
C ASN A 563 -28.86 22.52 4.26
N LYS A 564 -27.86 21.71 3.88
CA LYS A 564 -27.95 20.60 2.91
C LYS A 564 -26.92 19.54 3.26
N THR A 565 -27.17 18.28 2.93
CA THR A 565 -26.18 17.20 2.89
C THR A 565 -25.14 17.49 1.79
N PRO A 566 -23.88 17.85 2.09
CA PRO A 566 -22.86 17.99 1.05
C PRO A 566 -22.48 16.64 0.45
N GLU A 567 -22.04 16.66 -0.80
CA GLU A 567 -21.28 15.56 -1.37
C GLU A 567 -20.01 15.32 -0.54
N GLY A 568 -19.72 14.06 -0.22
CA GLY A 568 -18.57 13.67 0.59
C GLY A 568 -18.82 13.64 2.10
N MET A 569 -20.06 13.83 2.59
CA MET A 569 -20.41 13.44 3.97
C MET A 569 -20.10 11.98 4.16
N GLY A 570 -19.29 11.62 5.15
CA GLY A 570 -19.00 10.22 5.40
C GLY A 570 -19.09 9.87 6.88
N LEU A 571 -19.54 8.64 7.13
CA LEU A 571 -19.71 8.07 8.45
C LEU A 571 -19.25 6.61 8.46
N TYR A 572 -18.56 6.23 9.53
CA TYR A 572 -18.40 4.84 9.93
C TYR A 572 -19.07 4.60 11.28
N VAL A 573 -19.77 3.47 11.40
CA VAL A 573 -20.37 3.00 12.65
C VAL A 573 -20.10 1.51 12.80
N GLU A 574 -19.77 1.13 14.02
CA GLU A 574 -19.56 -0.24 14.47
C GLU A 574 -20.38 -0.51 15.74
N VAL A 575 -21.06 -1.64 15.75
CA VAL A 575 -21.77 -2.18 16.90
C VAL A 575 -20.85 -3.19 17.59
N ALA A 576 -19.98 -2.71 18.47
CA ALA A 576 -18.94 -3.54 19.11
C ALA A 576 -19.55 -4.64 20.01
N GLU A 577 -20.61 -4.28 20.76
CA GLU A 577 -21.43 -5.20 21.55
C GLU A 577 -22.78 -4.52 21.87
N PRO A 578 -23.81 -5.26 22.34
CA PRO A 578 -25.09 -4.65 22.68
C PRO A 578 -24.92 -3.47 23.65
N GLY A 579 -25.37 -2.28 23.22
CA GLY A 579 -25.25 -1.06 24.00
C GLY A 579 -23.88 -0.37 23.94
N ARG A 580 -22.99 -0.77 23.03
CA ARG A 580 -21.70 -0.12 22.77
C ARG A 580 -21.51 0.14 21.28
N LEU A 581 -21.34 1.40 20.92
CA LEU A 581 -21.13 1.83 19.53
C LEU A 581 -19.78 2.54 19.38
N ILE A 582 -19.12 2.33 18.25
CA ILE A 582 -17.98 3.11 17.80
C ILE A 582 -18.43 3.89 16.56
N VAL A 583 -18.20 5.20 16.53
CA VAL A 583 -18.66 6.10 15.47
C VAL A 583 -17.51 6.99 15.02
N HIS A 584 -17.18 6.99 13.72
CA HIS A 584 -16.13 7.85 13.17
C HIS A 584 -16.74 8.85 12.19
N ASN A 585 -16.51 10.14 12.44
CA ASN A 585 -16.80 11.16 11.43
C ASN A 585 -15.65 11.20 10.41
N ILE A 586 -15.86 10.53 9.28
CA ILE A 586 -14.93 10.52 8.14
C ILE A 586 -15.23 11.64 7.14
N HIS A 587 -16.11 12.58 7.50
CA HIS A 587 -16.30 13.82 6.76
C HIS A 587 -15.23 14.85 7.14
N ARG A 588 -14.87 15.73 6.20
CA ARG A 588 -13.90 16.81 6.42
C ARG A 588 -14.38 17.94 7.34
N TYR A 589 -15.68 18.00 7.65
CA TYR A 589 -16.26 19.04 8.50
C TYR A 589 -16.90 18.46 9.77
N VAL A 590 -17.05 19.32 10.77
CA VAL A 590 -17.76 18.98 12.01
C VAL A 590 -19.22 18.76 11.70
N THR A 591 -19.78 17.66 12.20
CA THR A 591 -21.17 17.29 11.97
C THR A 591 -21.92 17.02 13.27
N HIS A 592 -23.24 17.17 13.25
CA HIS A 592 -24.09 16.57 14.27
C HIS A 592 -24.40 15.15 13.88
N ILE A 593 -24.07 14.19 14.73
CA ILE A 593 -24.47 12.80 14.57
C ILE A 593 -25.60 12.50 15.54
N THR A 594 -26.63 11.82 15.05
CA THR A 594 -27.73 11.27 15.84
C THR A 594 -27.78 9.76 15.61
N VAL A 595 -27.76 8.99 16.70
CA VAL A 595 -28.01 7.54 16.67
C VAL A 595 -29.21 7.21 17.55
N GLU A 596 -30.06 6.31 17.09
CA GLU A 596 -31.30 5.87 17.76
C GLU A 596 -31.48 4.36 17.57
N GLY A 597 -32.02 3.68 18.58
CA GLY A 597 -32.37 2.26 18.51
C GLY A 597 -31.28 1.27 18.96
N PHE A 598 -30.09 1.74 19.28
CA PHE A 598 -28.97 0.90 19.72
C PHE A 598 -28.86 0.72 21.24
N MET A 599 -29.55 1.56 22.01
CA MET A 599 -29.49 1.56 23.48
C MET A 599 -30.70 2.30 24.07
N ASP A 600 -31.09 1.95 25.30
CA ASP A 600 -32.16 2.63 26.04
C ASP A 600 -31.71 4.01 26.56
N SER A 601 -30.44 4.13 26.95
CA SER A 601 -29.80 5.38 27.36
C SER A 601 -28.28 5.25 27.27
N ALA A 602 -27.58 6.30 26.82
CA ALA A 602 -26.12 6.34 26.88
C ALA A 602 -25.63 6.83 28.25
N ALA A 603 -24.76 6.03 28.88
CA ALA A 603 -24.08 6.36 30.13
C ALA A 603 -22.82 7.20 29.90
N LYS A 604 -22.18 7.05 28.74
CA LYS A 604 -20.90 7.71 28.40
C LYS A 604 -20.75 7.92 26.88
N ILE A 605 -20.11 9.01 26.49
CA ILE A 605 -19.52 9.19 25.15
C ILE A 605 -18.05 9.59 25.36
N VAL A 606 -17.13 8.84 24.79
CA VAL A 606 -15.68 9.03 24.90
C VAL A 606 -15.11 9.39 23.55
N GLU A 607 -14.30 10.45 23.50
CA GLU A 607 -13.52 10.83 22.31
C GLU A 607 -12.16 10.13 22.36
N TYR A 608 -11.77 9.51 21.25
CA TYR A 608 -10.44 8.96 21.02
C TYR A 608 -9.81 9.62 19.79
N THR A 609 -8.50 9.73 19.81
CA THR A 609 -7.72 9.95 18.59
C THR A 609 -7.83 8.72 17.70
N TYR A 610 -7.42 8.86 16.43
CA TYR A 610 -7.47 7.77 15.48
C TYR A 610 -6.54 6.59 15.84
N ASP A 611 -5.44 6.87 16.51
CA ASP A 611 -4.48 5.91 17.09
C ASP A 611 -4.94 5.34 18.45
N GLY A 612 -6.18 5.61 18.88
CA GLY A 612 -6.80 5.01 20.05
C GLY A 612 -6.45 5.66 21.38
N GLU A 613 -5.82 6.84 21.40
CA GLU A 613 -5.58 7.58 22.65
C GLU A 613 -6.86 8.28 23.11
N GLU A 614 -7.26 8.04 24.36
CA GLU A 614 -8.43 8.71 24.96
C GLU A 614 -8.19 10.23 25.08
N ILE A 615 -9.07 11.03 24.49
CA ILE A 615 -9.03 12.49 24.53
C ILE A 615 -9.78 13.01 25.76
N ARG A 616 -11.08 12.66 25.88
CA ARG A 616 -11.97 13.11 26.97
C ARG A 616 -13.35 12.46 26.95
N ASP A 617 -14.06 12.62 28.06
CA ASP A 617 -15.50 12.37 28.18
C ASP A 617 -16.32 13.57 27.67
N MET A 618 -17.31 13.31 26.81
CA MET A 618 -18.23 14.33 26.34
C MET A 618 -19.42 14.55 27.29
N PRO A 619 -19.94 15.79 27.39
CA PRO A 619 -21.18 16.05 28.11
C PRO A 619 -22.39 15.42 27.40
N ILE A 620 -23.10 14.56 28.12
CA ILE A 620 -24.20 13.75 27.60
C ILE A 620 -25.49 14.58 27.48
N LYS A 621 -26.11 14.57 26.30
CA LYS A 621 -27.51 15.00 26.09
C LYS A 621 -28.31 13.84 25.52
N VAL A 622 -28.58 12.85 26.37
CA VAL A 622 -29.47 11.72 26.05
C VAL A 622 -30.90 12.13 26.40
N ASN A 623 -31.84 11.86 25.52
CA ASN A 623 -33.26 11.94 25.88
C ASN A 623 -33.72 10.58 26.47
N GLU A 624 -34.85 10.56 27.20
CA GLU A 624 -35.38 9.36 27.86
C GLU A 624 -35.74 8.19 26.91
N ASN A 625 -35.52 8.33 25.59
CA ASN A 625 -35.92 7.39 24.55
C ASN A 625 -34.72 6.75 23.83
N GLY A 626 -33.49 6.84 24.37
CA GLY A 626 -32.32 6.21 23.74
C GLY A 626 -31.74 6.93 22.54
N VAL A 627 -32.17 8.17 22.24
CA VAL A 627 -31.59 8.98 21.17
C VAL A 627 -30.34 9.67 21.69
N VAL A 628 -29.21 9.42 21.04
CA VAL A 628 -27.92 10.03 21.34
C VAL A 628 -27.58 11.01 20.24
N LYS A 629 -27.44 12.30 20.58
CA LYS A 629 -27.04 13.36 19.64
C LYS A 629 -25.81 14.12 20.14
N PHE A 630 -24.77 14.19 19.32
CA PHE A 630 -23.50 14.82 19.68
C PHE A 630 -22.82 15.50 18.48
N LEU A 631 -21.84 16.35 18.77
CA LEU A 631 -20.98 16.99 17.77
C LEU A 631 -19.78 16.11 17.50
N ALA A 632 -19.58 15.73 16.25
CA ALA A 632 -18.49 14.88 15.82
C ALA A 632 -17.48 15.66 14.96
N HIS A 633 -16.24 15.67 15.39
CA HIS A 633 -15.12 16.31 14.71
C HIS A 633 -14.48 15.35 13.70
N PRO A 634 -13.98 15.85 12.56
CA PRO A 634 -13.20 15.05 11.63
C PRO A 634 -12.00 14.39 12.31
N GLY A 635 -11.74 13.13 11.99
CA GLY A 635 -10.56 12.39 12.50
C GLY A 635 -10.62 12.04 13.99
N VAL A 636 -11.78 12.14 14.62
CA VAL A 636 -12.03 11.71 16.00
C VAL A 636 -12.93 10.49 15.99
N VAL A 637 -12.58 9.51 16.82
CA VAL A 637 -13.35 8.29 17.07
C VAL A 637 -14.21 8.49 18.32
N TYR A 638 -15.48 8.12 18.25
CA TYR A 638 -16.44 8.28 19.34
C TYR A 638 -16.93 6.93 19.82
N GLU A 639 -16.71 6.62 21.08
CA GLU A 639 -17.26 5.43 21.72
C GLU A 639 -18.47 5.81 22.58
N ILE A 640 -19.63 5.23 22.29
CA ILE A 640 -20.88 5.45 23.00
C ILE A 640 -21.19 4.19 23.81
N ILE A 641 -21.32 4.34 25.13
CA ILE A 641 -21.50 3.22 26.06
C ILE A 641 -22.82 3.42 26.82
N SER A 642 -23.67 2.38 26.84
CA SER A 642 -24.92 2.34 27.60
C SER A 642 -24.71 2.04 29.10
N GLU A 643 -25.77 2.19 29.92
CA GLU A 643 -25.72 1.96 31.39
C GLU A 643 -25.61 0.48 31.80
#